data_AF-A0A7X7FT81-F1
#
_entry.id   AF-A0A7X7FT81-F1
#
_cell.length_a   1.000
_cell.length_b   1.000
_cell.length_c   1.000
_cell.angle_alpha   90.00
_cell.angle_beta   90.00
_cell.angle_gamma   90.00
#
_symmetry.space_group_name_H-M   'P 1'
#
loop_
_entity.id
_entity.type
_entity.pdbx_description
1 polymer ?
#
loop_
_entity_poly.entity_id
_entity_poly.type
_entity_poly.pdbx_seq_one_letter_code
_entity_poly.pdbx_strand_id
1 'polypeptide(L)'
;VLNCLKTSSLYGAGDEDYWVSEGQNLVDGLDDTSWISKEGMPVDRQWILLALNGRAKYVPGLSRIHRLRIHSGPAGEHKNDERKNPVVVFDGTKGPAARPTKLRILGGMQVDSSKELAVARLDLNSGSPWHDVPLKEPTYLRYIRIEVLETAAPAADCVAFNEVEAYGGGLSARRPVHRVSSDENNNILVDGKPFFPVYLYYARSETSLAGYGFNTTLETYDVAPDSTRLAILDRAEDTGFMVIGHVPNVDYEFERKRARNQLLALKHHPALLGYLMSDEAGHSAEIMAMDQRRSDFIHEHDPHHFTMLNDLYPTYYPRSSAFVDVFSIDPYPHIVGQPFSYQGSAVDTAYQCVQHKKPVFVVNASWGPILSPVENRLGVYLGLIHGAKGISWYAIGVRHEDDDHYASILRCTREIRRLEPVWFAPDPKPDSPLLTHSRIENPSARIDVMIKEVAGEVWLLAANCEPRQATATFSFGWGDEITIREVMAEHPQAWSMNRQDFHTMDTWPPPVDREPVRAARPIELTFTPYGVRVFRMKPVGKIGPLHEPVGDGTQLAMVNESAIRRTAEQAKALREQGKLEDAKKTVDALWSKYGKRVSVDDLSSLMDILGQKASADEILADYGRLADEHPEAESWPKWVYKIVSALHEEKRAQEADVWMARLIQHRPDSLWRANAEALVNPASAREGHKPWTQATRIDTKPVIDGELTEPFW
;
A
#
# COMPACT_ATOMS: atom_id res chain seq x y z
N VAL A 1 35.59 -8.07 32.58
CA VAL A 1 34.53 -7.06 32.30
C VAL A 1 33.40 -7.11 33.32
N LEU A 2 33.10 -8.27 33.94
CA LEU A 2 32.01 -8.42 34.94
C LEU A 2 32.35 -8.03 36.41
N ASN A 3 33.42 -7.30 36.71
CA ASN A 3 33.82 -7.02 38.10
C ASN A 3 34.09 -5.53 38.46
N CYS A 4 33.68 -4.57 37.63
CA CYS A 4 33.97 -3.14 37.87
C CYS A 4 32.73 -2.22 38.02
N LEU A 5 31.55 -2.75 38.32
CA LEU A 5 30.32 -1.95 38.53
C LEU A 5 29.70 -2.13 39.92
N LYS A 6 30.53 -2.19 40.97
CA LYS A 6 30.08 -2.02 42.36
C LYS A 6 30.86 -0.88 42.98
N THR A 7 30.34 0.34 42.87
CA THR A 7 30.49 1.44 43.85
C THR A 7 29.92 2.75 43.29
N SER A 8 28.67 3.06 43.62
CA SER A 8 28.21 4.42 43.93
C SER A 8 26.75 4.34 44.41
N SER A 9 26.59 4.13 45.72
CA SER A 9 25.36 4.39 46.46
C SER A 9 25.24 5.89 46.75
N LEU A 10 24.03 6.47 46.66
CA LEU A 10 23.52 7.52 47.56
C LEU A 10 22.02 7.79 47.31
N TYR A 11 21.20 7.52 48.34
CA TYR A 11 19.77 7.84 48.57
C TYR A 11 18.71 7.24 47.61
N GLY A 12 17.63 6.58 48.02
CA GLY A 12 17.01 6.31 49.33
C GLY A 12 15.84 5.30 49.15
N ALA A 13 15.42 4.72 50.26
CA ALA A 13 14.65 3.48 50.42
C ALA A 13 13.25 3.38 49.78
N GLY A 14 12.83 2.13 49.55
CA GLY A 14 11.44 1.70 49.36
C GLY A 14 11.37 0.28 48.81
N ASP A 15 11.17 -0.70 49.70
CA ASP A 15 11.12 -2.14 49.47
C ASP A 15 10.09 -2.58 48.41
N GLU A 16 10.43 -3.60 47.60
CA GLU A 16 9.66 -4.86 47.49
C GLU A 16 10.31 -5.83 46.47
N ASP A 17 10.28 -7.12 46.83
CA ASP A 17 10.94 -8.25 46.18
C ASP A 17 10.45 -8.53 44.75
N TYR A 18 11.37 -8.67 43.80
CA TYR A 18 11.13 -9.44 42.56
C TYR A 18 12.25 -10.43 42.30
N TRP A 19 11.85 -11.71 42.23
CA TRP A 19 12.64 -12.83 41.75
C TRP A 19 13.01 -12.63 40.28
N VAL A 20 14.31 -12.64 39.96
CA VAL A 20 14.81 -12.71 38.57
C VAL A 20 15.14 -14.16 38.25
N SER A 21 14.42 -14.73 37.29
CA SER A 21 14.76 -16.00 36.65
C SER A 21 16.02 -15.85 35.80
N GLU A 22 17.01 -16.69 36.04
CA GLU A 22 18.17 -16.87 35.16
C GLU A 22 17.72 -17.32 33.76
N GLY A 23 18.24 -16.64 32.73
CA GLY A 23 18.23 -17.17 31.37
C GLY A 23 17.59 -16.28 30.30
N GLN A 24 18.08 -15.05 30.11
CA GLN A 24 17.94 -14.36 28.82
C GLN A 24 19.25 -13.62 28.48
N ASN A 25 19.82 -13.97 27.33
CA ASN A 25 20.92 -13.24 26.71
C ASN A 25 20.39 -11.89 26.22
N LEU A 26 20.59 -10.84 27.02
CA LEU A 26 20.43 -9.45 26.60
C LEU A 26 21.70 -9.00 25.89
N VAL A 27 21.73 -9.13 24.56
CA VAL A 27 22.59 -8.31 23.69
C VAL A 27 21.79 -7.96 22.44
N ASP A 28 20.73 -7.17 22.62
CA ASP A 28 20.17 -6.33 21.56
C ASP A 28 20.36 -4.88 22.02
N GLY A 29 21.19 -4.13 21.29
CA GLY A 29 21.43 -2.71 21.57
C GLY A 29 22.89 -2.28 21.48
N LEU A 30 23.53 -2.46 20.33
CA LEU A 30 24.73 -1.72 19.92
C LEU A 30 24.71 -1.53 18.39
N ASP A 31 23.74 -0.77 17.89
CA ASP A 31 23.57 -0.46 16.46
C ASP A 31 23.83 1.03 16.15
N ASP A 32 24.87 1.58 16.77
CA ASP A 32 25.54 2.78 16.28
C ASP A 32 27.04 2.54 16.34
N THR A 33 27.78 3.04 15.35
CA THR A 33 29.22 3.30 15.50
C THR A 33 29.42 4.41 16.53
N SER A 34 29.13 4.10 17.80
CA SER A 34 29.46 4.91 18.95
C SER A 34 30.69 4.28 19.60
N TRP A 35 31.75 5.10 19.71
CA TRP A 35 32.94 4.71 20.44
C TRP A 35 32.61 4.63 21.93
N ILE A 36 32.86 3.47 22.55
CA ILE A 36 33.11 3.43 23.99
C ILE A 36 34.61 3.63 24.18
N SER A 37 35.08 4.88 24.09
CA SER A 37 36.30 5.26 24.80
C SER A 37 35.87 5.86 26.13
N LYS A 38 36.05 5.11 27.22
CA LYS A 38 36.01 5.73 28.55
C LYS A 38 37.24 6.64 28.64
N GLU A 39 37.07 7.93 28.93
CA GLU A 39 38.19 8.81 29.26
C GLU A 39 39.07 8.12 30.32
N GLY A 40 40.37 7.98 30.02
CA GLY A 40 41.34 7.36 30.92
C GLY A 40 41.67 5.87 30.71
N MET A 41 41.25 5.22 29.61
CA MET A 41 41.76 3.88 29.29
C MET A 41 43.26 3.91 28.91
N PRO A 42 44.10 3.01 29.44
CA PRO A 42 45.50 2.88 29.05
C PRO A 42 45.67 2.45 27.58
N VAL A 43 46.73 2.94 26.94
CA VAL A 43 46.99 2.87 25.48
C VAL A 43 47.09 1.44 24.94
N ASP A 44 47.42 0.46 25.79
CA ASP A 44 47.51 -0.96 25.45
C ASP A 44 46.13 -1.65 25.26
N ARG A 45 45.02 -0.89 25.28
CA ARG A 45 43.65 -1.42 25.20
C ARG A 45 42.70 -0.66 24.25
N GLN A 46 43.22 0.02 23.24
CA GLN A 46 42.39 0.63 22.20
C GLN A 46 42.00 -0.39 21.12
N TRP A 47 40.76 -0.32 20.64
CA TRP A 47 40.19 -1.28 19.69
C TRP A 47 39.73 -0.59 18.40
N ILE A 48 40.02 -1.17 17.24
CA ILE A 48 39.45 -0.74 15.95
C ILE A 48 38.56 -1.88 15.42
N LEU A 49 37.27 -1.58 15.24
CA LEU A 49 36.33 -2.46 14.55
C LEU A 49 36.22 -2.00 13.09
N LEU A 50 36.64 -2.85 12.14
CA LEU A 50 36.52 -2.58 10.71
C LEU A 50 35.37 -3.41 10.14
N ALA A 51 34.34 -2.74 9.62
CA ALA A 51 33.31 -3.35 8.80
C ALA A 51 33.82 -3.49 7.36
N LEU A 52 33.81 -4.70 6.81
CA LEU A 52 34.18 -4.92 5.41
C LEU A 52 32.94 -4.75 4.52
N ASN A 53 32.86 -3.65 3.78
CA ASN A 53 31.89 -3.49 2.69
C ASN A 53 32.56 -3.84 1.35
N GLY A 54 32.26 -5.02 0.81
CA GLY A 54 32.73 -5.44 -0.51
C GLY A 54 31.99 -6.68 -1.04
N ARG A 55 31.71 -6.68 -2.35
CA ARG A 55 31.02 -7.77 -3.07
C ARG A 55 31.91 -9.02 -3.18
N ALA A 56 31.59 -10.07 -2.44
CA ALA A 56 31.92 -11.44 -2.86
C ALA A 56 30.78 -11.95 -3.74
N LYS A 57 31.02 -12.09 -5.04
CA LYS A 57 30.05 -12.70 -5.96
C LYS A 57 29.81 -14.13 -5.47
N TYR A 58 28.61 -14.46 -5.04
CA TYR A 58 28.24 -15.85 -4.76
C TYR A 58 28.27 -16.62 -6.09
N VAL A 59 29.29 -17.43 -6.28
CA VAL A 59 29.31 -18.46 -7.33
C VAL A 59 29.08 -19.78 -6.58
N PRO A 60 28.03 -20.55 -6.88
CA PRO A 60 27.87 -21.88 -6.30
C PRO A 60 29.16 -22.69 -6.52
N GLY A 61 29.91 -22.94 -5.43
CA GLY A 61 31.21 -23.66 -5.45
C GLY A 61 32.47 -22.82 -5.18
N LEU A 62 32.42 -21.47 -5.20
CA LEU A 62 33.53 -20.56 -4.87
C LEU A 62 32.93 -19.26 -4.27
N SER A 63 33.23 -18.81 -3.06
CA SER A 63 34.56 -18.43 -2.59
C SER A 63 34.55 -18.18 -1.08
N ARG A 64 35.28 -18.99 -0.33
CA ARG A 64 35.66 -18.67 1.05
C ARG A 64 36.87 -17.72 1.01
N ILE A 65 36.97 -16.75 1.91
CA ILE A 65 38.16 -15.90 1.99
C ILE A 65 39.28 -16.74 2.59
N HIS A 66 40.40 -16.89 1.88
CA HIS A 66 41.56 -17.67 2.33
C HIS A 66 42.68 -16.80 2.92
N ARG A 67 42.73 -15.52 2.52
CA ARG A 67 43.78 -14.56 2.92
C ARG A 67 43.20 -13.16 3.03
N LEU A 68 43.62 -12.43 4.05
CA LEU A 68 43.41 -11.00 4.20
C LEU A 68 44.71 -10.28 3.81
N ARG A 69 44.62 -9.25 2.96
CA ARG A 69 45.79 -8.46 2.57
C ARG A 69 45.69 -7.05 3.17
N ILE A 70 46.74 -6.63 3.85
CA ILE A 70 46.83 -5.32 4.50
C ILE A 70 47.91 -4.50 3.79
N HIS A 71 47.58 -3.26 3.42
CA HIS A 71 48.54 -2.31 2.88
C HIS A 71 48.91 -1.23 3.89
N SER A 72 50.21 -1.01 4.06
CA SER A 72 50.80 0.00 4.95
C SER A 72 51.49 1.15 4.21
N GLY A 73 51.44 1.18 2.88
CA GLY A 73 52.01 2.23 2.03
C GLY A 73 51.03 3.39 1.73
N PRO A 74 51.51 4.49 1.09
CA PRO A 74 50.68 5.67 0.77
C PRO A 74 49.55 5.33 -0.21
N ALA A 75 48.38 5.96 -0.05
CA ALA A 75 47.18 5.69 -0.86
C ALA A 75 47.37 5.87 -2.39
N GLY A 76 48.41 6.59 -2.83
CA GLY A 76 48.67 6.89 -4.25
C GLY A 76 49.24 5.74 -5.09
N GLU A 77 49.77 4.67 -4.48
CA GLU A 77 50.49 3.59 -5.20
C GLU A 77 49.59 2.41 -5.64
N HIS A 78 48.29 2.46 -5.37
CA HIS A 78 47.38 1.32 -5.50
C HIS A 78 46.80 1.04 -6.91
N LYS A 79 47.03 1.91 -7.89
CA LYS A 79 46.21 1.96 -9.12
C LYS A 79 46.31 0.75 -10.08
N ASN A 80 47.13 -0.26 -9.80
CA ASN A 80 47.43 -1.36 -10.74
C ASN A 80 47.23 -2.81 -10.21
N ASP A 81 46.59 -3.06 -9.06
CA ASP A 81 46.33 -4.45 -8.61
C ASP A 81 44.93 -4.94 -8.99
N GLU A 82 44.82 -5.73 -10.08
CA GLU A 82 43.56 -6.27 -10.63
C GLU A 82 42.96 -7.47 -9.85
N ARG A 83 43.45 -7.77 -8.64
CA ARG A 83 43.10 -9.00 -7.90
C ARG A 83 41.91 -8.80 -6.93
N LYS A 84 40.99 -9.79 -6.91
CA LYS A 84 39.67 -9.77 -6.23
C LYS A 84 39.67 -9.96 -4.69
N ASN A 85 40.76 -9.66 -3.98
CA ASN A 85 40.80 -9.87 -2.52
C ASN A 85 40.46 -8.56 -1.76
N PRO A 86 39.80 -8.63 -0.59
CA PRO A 86 39.58 -7.45 0.24
C PRO A 86 40.91 -6.89 0.74
N VAL A 87 41.12 -5.58 0.58
CA VAL A 87 42.31 -4.84 1.01
C VAL A 87 41.92 -3.85 2.09
N VAL A 88 42.63 -3.86 3.22
CA VAL A 88 42.56 -2.81 4.24
C VAL A 88 43.72 -1.86 4.01
N VAL A 89 43.43 -0.58 3.76
CA VAL A 89 44.43 0.47 3.52
C VAL A 89 44.47 1.41 4.73
N PHE A 90 45.66 1.61 5.30
CA PHE A 90 45.89 2.66 6.30
C PHE A 90 46.42 3.90 5.58
N ASP A 91 45.61 4.96 5.47
CA ASP A 91 46.04 6.19 4.80
C ASP A 91 47.04 6.98 5.66
N GLY A 92 48.21 7.27 5.09
CA GLY A 92 49.35 7.90 5.76
C GLY A 92 49.42 9.43 5.58
N THR A 93 48.30 10.10 5.30
CA THR A 93 48.25 11.53 4.93
C THR A 93 48.79 12.51 5.98
N LYS A 94 49.08 12.07 7.22
CA LYS A 94 49.69 12.91 8.27
C LYS A 94 51.19 12.65 8.54
N GLY A 95 51.88 11.95 7.64
CA GLY A 95 53.33 11.74 7.71
C GLY A 95 53.75 10.45 8.45
N PRO A 96 55.05 10.08 8.42
CA PRO A 96 55.54 8.77 8.86
C PRO A 96 55.39 8.47 10.36
N ALA A 97 55.15 9.49 11.19
CA ALA A 97 55.12 9.37 12.66
C ALA A 97 53.83 8.75 13.24
N ALA A 98 52.71 8.80 12.51
CA ALA A 98 51.40 8.29 12.99
C ALA A 98 51.10 6.84 12.54
N ARG A 99 52.08 6.14 11.97
CA ARG A 99 51.87 4.78 11.45
C ARG A 99 51.87 3.74 12.56
N PRO A 100 50.91 2.79 12.58
CA PRO A 100 51.03 1.59 13.39
C PRO A 100 52.31 0.85 12.97
N THR A 101 53.10 0.40 13.93
CA THR A 101 54.31 -0.41 13.68
C THR A 101 54.06 -1.87 13.99
N LYS A 102 53.14 -2.17 14.91
CA LYS A 102 52.67 -3.53 15.20
C LYS A 102 51.16 -3.60 15.29
N LEU A 103 50.57 -4.55 14.57
CA LEU A 103 49.15 -4.88 14.64
C LEU A 103 48.96 -6.30 15.15
N ARG A 104 47.87 -6.52 15.90
CA ARG A 104 47.35 -7.85 16.23
C ARG A 104 45.92 -7.97 15.72
N ILE A 105 45.69 -8.97 14.87
CA ILE A 105 44.35 -9.30 14.38
C ILE A 105 43.74 -10.32 15.34
N LEU A 106 42.53 -10.05 15.82
CA LEU A 106 41.88 -10.84 16.89
C LEU A 106 40.73 -11.73 16.40
N GLY A 107 40.62 -11.92 15.08
CA GLY A 107 39.58 -12.71 14.43
C GLY A 107 38.47 -11.87 13.81
N GLY A 108 37.55 -12.56 13.13
CA GLY A 108 36.34 -11.97 12.56
C GLY A 108 35.10 -12.68 13.11
N MET A 109 34.00 -11.94 13.28
CA MET A 109 32.75 -12.52 13.77
C MET A 109 32.01 -13.20 12.62
N GLN A 110 31.65 -14.46 12.83
CA GLN A 110 30.62 -15.16 12.05
C GLN A 110 29.26 -14.83 12.68
N VAL A 111 28.18 -14.89 11.89
CA VAL A 111 26.81 -14.51 12.30
C VAL A 111 26.32 -15.22 13.58
N ASP A 112 26.91 -16.36 13.98
CA ASP A 112 26.46 -17.13 15.16
C ASP A 112 27.55 -17.56 16.16
N SER A 113 28.80 -17.09 16.08
CA SER A 113 29.76 -17.28 17.19
C SER A 113 31.02 -16.41 17.07
N SER A 114 31.58 -16.01 18.22
CA SER A 114 32.89 -15.38 18.33
C SER A 114 34.01 -16.43 18.28
N LYS A 115 34.37 -16.88 17.07
CA LYS A 115 35.56 -17.73 16.87
C LYS A 115 36.77 -16.91 16.44
N GLU A 116 37.93 -17.22 17.02
CA GLU A 116 39.20 -16.58 16.69
C GLU A 116 39.74 -17.13 15.34
N LEU A 117 39.46 -16.42 14.25
CA LEU A 117 39.74 -16.89 12.87
C LEU A 117 41.21 -16.80 12.45
N ALA A 118 41.98 -15.86 13.02
CA ALA A 118 43.42 -15.74 12.83
C ALA A 118 44.01 -14.85 13.94
N VAL A 119 45.18 -15.24 14.45
CA VAL A 119 46.03 -14.36 15.27
C VAL A 119 47.30 -14.13 14.49
N ALA A 120 47.44 -12.96 13.91
CA ALA A 120 48.67 -12.54 13.27
C ALA A 120 49.19 -11.29 13.98
N ARG A 121 50.45 -11.34 14.39
CA ARG A 121 51.22 -10.15 14.74
C ARG A 121 51.92 -9.70 13.47
N LEU A 122 51.54 -8.53 12.96
CA LEU A 122 52.18 -7.95 11.78
C LEU A 122 53.16 -6.88 12.23
N ASP A 123 54.41 -7.00 11.78
CA ASP A 123 55.40 -5.93 11.86
C ASP A 123 55.34 -5.15 10.54
N LEU A 124 54.83 -3.92 10.63
CA LEU A 124 54.65 -3.06 9.46
C LEU A 124 55.96 -2.37 9.03
N ASN A 125 57.05 -2.55 9.78
CA ASN A 125 58.38 -2.05 9.43
C ASN A 125 59.20 -3.02 8.56
N SER A 126 58.61 -4.14 8.11
CA SER A 126 59.31 -5.18 7.34
C SER A 126 59.84 -4.73 5.95
N GLY A 127 59.66 -3.47 5.56
CA GLY A 127 60.07 -2.93 4.25
C GLY A 127 59.13 -3.30 3.09
N SER A 128 58.18 -4.21 3.30
CA SER A 128 57.09 -4.49 2.37
C SER A 128 55.85 -3.66 2.76
N PRO A 129 55.23 -2.92 1.82
CA PRO A 129 53.98 -2.24 2.07
C PRO A 129 52.79 -3.21 2.09
N TRP A 130 52.98 -4.49 1.74
CA TRP A 130 51.94 -5.50 1.67
C TRP A 130 52.18 -6.62 2.67
N HIS A 131 51.14 -6.97 3.42
CA HIS A 131 51.13 -8.05 4.39
C HIS A 131 49.97 -9.00 4.13
N ASP A 132 50.28 -10.26 3.82
CA ASP A 132 49.30 -11.33 3.66
C ASP A 132 49.10 -12.06 4.98
N VAL A 133 47.86 -12.08 5.48
CA VAL A 133 47.46 -12.82 6.68
C VAL A 133 46.63 -14.03 6.25
N PRO A 134 47.18 -15.26 6.36
CA PRO A 134 46.40 -16.46 6.12
C PRO A 134 45.34 -16.63 7.21
N LEU A 135 44.12 -16.98 6.81
CA LEU A 135 43.06 -17.34 7.75
C LEU A 135 43.21 -18.82 8.12
N LYS A 136 42.99 -19.19 9.40
CA LYS A 136 43.11 -20.58 9.86
C LYS A 136 42.13 -21.48 9.12
N GLU A 137 40.94 -20.96 8.81
CA GLU A 137 39.93 -21.63 8.03
C GLU A 137 39.32 -20.67 7.00
N PRO A 138 38.99 -21.13 5.79
CA PRO A 138 38.36 -20.27 4.80
C PRO A 138 36.93 -19.91 5.26
N THR A 139 36.57 -18.62 5.27
CA THR A 139 35.31 -18.14 5.90
C THR A 139 34.68 -16.93 5.20
N TYR A 140 33.48 -16.54 5.65
CA TYR A 140 32.79 -15.30 5.29
C TYR A 140 33.00 -14.29 6.43
N LEU A 141 33.67 -13.17 6.13
CA LEU A 141 33.98 -12.14 7.13
C LEU A 141 33.02 -10.96 6.97
N ARG A 142 32.28 -10.62 8.03
CA ARG A 142 31.48 -9.38 8.11
C ARG A 142 32.24 -8.26 8.84
N TYR A 143 33.00 -8.62 9.87
CA TYR A 143 33.82 -7.70 10.67
C TYR A 143 35.21 -8.28 10.91
N ILE A 144 36.22 -7.41 10.97
CA ILE A 144 37.57 -7.75 11.44
C ILE A 144 37.90 -6.86 12.63
N ARG A 145 38.38 -7.49 13.72
CA ARG A 145 38.92 -6.78 14.87
C ARG A 145 40.43 -6.64 14.72
N ILE A 146 40.91 -5.40 14.70
CA ILE A 146 42.34 -5.07 14.67
C ILE A 146 42.70 -4.32 15.96
N GLU A 147 43.72 -4.83 16.66
CA GLU A 147 44.33 -4.23 17.83
C GLU A 147 45.66 -3.59 17.40
N VAL A 148 45.83 -2.30 17.68
CA VAL A 148 47.10 -1.60 17.43
C VAL A 148 47.98 -1.80 18.66
N LEU A 149 49.12 -2.49 18.49
CA LEU A 149 50.01 -2.82 19.60
C LEU A 149 51.06 -1.74 19.84
N GLU A 150 51.56 -1.12 18.78
CA GLU A 150 52.59 -0.08 18.84
C GLU A 150 52.42 0.94 17.70
N THR A 151 52.70 2.21 17.97
CA THR A 151 52.78 3.33 17.00
C THR A 151 54.17 3.96 17.07
N ALA A 152 54.61 4.60 15.97
CA ALA A 152 55.94 5.22 15.90
C ALA A 152 56.08 6.54 16.71
N ALA A 153 55.00 7.15 17.21
CA ALA A 153 55.00 8.37 18.02
C ALA A 153 54.13 8.26 19.30
N PRO A 154 54.39 9.08 20.35
CA PRO A 154 53.55 9.16 21.55
C PRO A 154 52.12 9.62 21.23
N ALA A 155 51.14 9.03 21.93
CA ALA A 155 49.71 9.06 21.59
C ALA A 155 48.99 10.44 21.56
N ALA A 156 49.65 11.53 21.95
CA ALA A 156 49.00 12.85 22.02
C ALA A 156 48.66 13.44 20.62
N ASP A 157 49.29 12.96 19.55
CA ASP A 157 49.09 13.47 18.18
C ASP A 157 48.28 12.53 17.27
N CYS A 158 47.77 11.42 17.80
CA CYS A 158 46.97 10.46 17.04
C CYS A 158 45.50 10.88 16.99
N VAL A 159 45.16 11.77 16.06
CA VAL A 159 43.76 12.08 15.72
C VAL A 159 43.14 10.90 14.98
N ALA A 160 42.02 10.40 15.48
CA ALA A 160 41.27 9.28 14.93
C ALA A 160 40.99 9.41 13.42
N PHE A 161 41.15 8.30 12.72
CA PHE A 161 40.83 8.15 11.31
C PHE A 161 39.32 8.27 11.13
N ASN A 162 38.85 9.41 10.63
CA ASN A 162 37.49 9.58 10.16
C ASN A 162 37.47 9.21 8.67
N GLU A 163 36.62 8.26 8.31
CA GLU A 163 36.33 7.78 6.94
C GLU A 163 37.42 6.90 6.30
N VAL A 164 37.21 5.58 6.39
CA VAL A 164 37.72 4.66 5.38
C VAL A 164 36.68 4.64 4.25
N GLU A 165 36.89 5.44 3.20
CA GLU A 165 36.17 5.25 1.94
C GLU A 165 36.58 3.88 1.36
N ALA A 166 35.76 2.86 1.59
CA ALA A 166 35.89 1.60 0.89
C ALA A 166 35.54 1.81 -0.59
N TYR A 167 36.50 2.25 -1.40
CA TYR A 167 36.46 2.13 -2.86
C TYR A 167 36.61 0.66 -3.25
N GLY A 168 35.59 -0.14 -2.93
CA GLY A 168 35.49 -1.57 -3.24
C GLY A 168 34.56 -1.88 -4.41
N GLY A 169 34.13 -0.87 -5.15
CA GLY A 169 33.42 -1.03 -6.41
C GLY A 169 34.14 -0.24 -7.47
N GLY A 170 35.05 -0.88 -8.22
CA GLY A 170 35.50 -0.31 -9.49
C GLY A 170 34.27 0.12 -10.25
N LEU A 171 34.24 1.38 -10.69
CA LEU A 171 33.20 2.01 -11.51
C LEU A 171 32.60 0.96 -12.45
N SER A 172 31.54 0.28 -12.00
CA SER A 172 30.87 -0.70 -12.84
C SER A 172 30.37 0.13 -13.99
N ALA A 173 30.78 -0.20 -15.22
CA ALA A 173 30.29 0.45 -16.43
C ALA A 173 28.84 0.87 -16.21
N ARG A 174 28.57 2.19 -16.20
CA ARG A 174 27.32 2.78 -15.71
C ARG A 174 26.18 1.89 -16.20
N ARG A 175 25.53 1.17 -15.28
CA ARG A 175 24.39 0.31 -15.64
C ARG A 175 23.37 1.23 -16.32
N PRO A 176 22.75 0.79 -17.45
CA PRO A 176 21.66 1.55 -18.04
C PRO A 176 20.63 1.87 -16.96
N VAL A 177 20.11 3.10 -16.97
CA VAL A 177 19.12 3.50 -15.98
C VAL A 177 17.84 2.72 -16.28
N HIS A 178 17.41 1.94 -15.31
CA HIS A 178 16.13 1.25 -15.30
C HIS A 178 15.00 2.29 -15.29
N ARG A 179 13.94 2.07 -16.07
CA ARG A 179 12.82 3.02 -16.16
C ARG A 179 11.51 2.34 -15.77
N VAL A 180 10.80 2.99 -14.87
CA VAL A 180 9.43 2.65 -14.46
C VAL A 180 8.48 3.76 -14.87
N SER A 181 7.36 3.41 -15.48
CA SER A 181 6.31 4.34 -15.92
C SER A 181 4.94 3.67 -15.89
N SER A 182 3.89 4.36 -16.35
CA SER A 182 2.58 3.76 -16.64
C SER A 182 2.17 3.95 -18.10
N ASP A 183 1.33 3.04 -18.61
CA ASP A 183 0.68 3.18 -19.93
C ASP A 183 -0.66 3.93 -19.82
N GLU A 184 -1.35 4.10 -20.95
CA GLU A 184 -2.67 4.76 -21.03
C GLU A 184 -3.80 4.00 -20.31
N ASN A 185 -3.58 2.73 -19.98
CA ASN A 185 -4.50 1.89 -19.19
C ASN A 185 -4.07 1.82 -17.71
N ASN A 186 -3.15 2.70 -17.29
CA ASN A 186 -2.55 2.74 -15.97
C ASN A 186 -1.81 1.44 -15.58
N ASN A 187 -1.41 0.61 -16.52
CA ASN A 187 -0.55 -0.54 -16.23
C ASN A 187 0.86 -0.03 -15.93
N ILE A 188 1.51 -0.58 -14.91
CA ILE A 188 2.91 -0.28 -14.64
C ILE A 188 3.78 -0.91 -15.72
N LEU A 189 4.75 -0.15 -16.22
CA LEU A 189 5.73 -0.57 -17.19
C LEU A 189 7.12 -0.53 -16.55
N VAL A 190 7.83 -1.64 -16.66
CA VAL A 190 9.21 -1.83 -16.19
C VAL A 190 10.06 -2.06 -17.44
N ASP A 191 10.90 -1.08 -17.79
CA ASP A 191 11.61 -0.99 -19.07
C ASP A 191 10.69 -1.21 -20.29
N GLY A 192 9.49 -0.62 -20.23
CA GLY A 192 8.48 -0.71 -21.30
C GLY A 192 7.70 -2.03 -21.33
N LYS A 193 7.94 -2.95 -20.40
CA LYS A 193 7.18 -4.21 -20.28
C LYS A 193 6.12 -4.10 -19.19
N PRO A 194 4.88 -4.57 -19.42
CA PRO A 194 3.87 -4.64 -18.38
C PRO A 194 4.36 -5.40 -17.15
N PHE A 195 4.10 -4.83 -15.98
CA PHE A 195 4.45 -5.38 -14.68
C PHE A 195 3.26 -5.15 -13.74
N PHE A 196 2.85 -6.20 -13.02
CA PHE A 196 1.77 -6.10 -12.03
C PHE A 196 2.37 -6.38 -10.65
N PRO A 197 2.59 -5.35 -9.80
CA PRO A 197 3.18 -5.54 -8.49
C PRO A 197 2.27 -6.40 -7.59
N VAL A 198 2.81 -7.50 -7.09
CA VAL A 198 2.22 -8.33 -6.05
C VAL A 198 3.25 -8.45 -4.93
N TYR A 199 2.98 -7.81 -3.79
CA TYR A 199 3.98 -7.62 -2.74
C TYR A 199 3.52 -7.83 -1.32
N LEU A 200 4.49 -8.07 -0.45
CA LEU A 200 4.33 -7.96 0.99
C LEU A 200 5.16 -6.79 1.50
N TYR A 201 4.65 -6.15 2.55
CA TYR A 201 5.47 -5.31 3.41
C TYR A 201 6.45 -6.20 4.16
N TYR A 202 7.72 -5.80 4.22
CA TYR A 202 8.76 -6.47 5.00
C TYR A 202 9.02 -7.96 4.63
N ALA A 203 8.83 -8.33 3.37
CA ALA A 203 9.12 -9.67 2.85
C ALA A 203 10.62 -10.06 2.80
N ARG A 204 11.52 -9.15 3.16
CA ARG A 204 13.00 -9.22 3.17
C ARG A 204 13.62 -9.75 1.88
N SER A 205 12.89 -9.60 0.77
CA SER A 205 13.20 -10.21 -0.53
C SER A 205 13.51 -11.70 -0.42
N GLU A 206 12.74 -12.44 0.39
CA GLU A 206 12.94 -13.88 0.55
C GLU A 206 12.67 -14.64 -0.74
N THR A 207 13.64 -15.45 -1.15
CA THR A 207 13.62 -16.23 -2.40
C THR A 207 12.41 -17.17 -2.49
N SER A 208 11.90 -17.64 -1.35
CA SER A 208 10.76 -18.56 -1.25
C SER A 208 9.47 -17.92 -1.78
N LEU A 209 9.25 -16.63 -1.53
CA LEU A 209 8.04 -15.90 -1.93
C LEU A 209 7.88 -15.78 -3.44
N ALA A 210 9.00 -15.74 -4.19
CA ALA A 210 9.00 -15.77 -5.64
C ALA A 210 8.24 -16.99 -6.19
N GLY A 211 8.41 -18.15 -5.55
CA GLY A 211 7.75 -19.41 -5.94
C GLY A 211 6.23 -19.41 -5.73
N TYR A 212 5.70 -18.49 -4.91
CA TYR A 212 4.26 -18.29 -4.73
C TYR A 212 3.71 -17.21 -5.64
N GLY A 213 4.56 -16.47 -6.33
CA GLY A 213 4.15 -15.45 -7.29
C GLY A 213 4.31 -14.02 -6.82
N PHE A 214 4.87 -13.78 -5.62
CA PHE A 214 5.29 -12.44 -5.26
C PHE A 214 6.43 -12.00 -6.19
N ASN A 215 6.41 -10.74 -6.59
CA ASN A 215 7.41 -10.17 -7.49
C ASN A 215 7.90 -8.79 -7.04
N THR A 216 7.32 -8.26 -5.96
CA THR A 216 7.64 -6.94 -5.45
C THR A 216 7.72 -7.02 -3.93
N THR A 217 8.46 -6.12 -3.30
CA THR A 217 8.47 -5.96 -1.86
C THR A 217 8.59 -4.49 -1.48
N LEU A 218 7.95 -4.13 -0.37
CA LEU A 218 8.15 -2.84 0.27
C LEU A 218 9.11 -3.05 1.43
N GLU A 219 10.38 -2.77 1.17
CA GLU A 219 11.48 -2.95 2.11
C GLU A 219 12.09 -1.59 2.40
N THR A 220 12.45 -1.38 3.66
CA THR A 220 13.10 -0.18 4.20
C THR A 220 12.10 0.89 4.62
N TYR A 221 12.00 1.14 5.92
CA TYR A 221 11.63 2.44 6.45
C TYR A 221 12.91 3.26 6.66
N ASP A 222 12.77 4.57 6.92
CA ASP A 222 13.83 5.57 6.86
C ASP A 222 15.15 5.26 7.57
N VAL A 223 15.16 4.37 8.55
CA VAL A 223 16.30 4.17 9.46
C VAL A 223 17.41 3.25 8.95
N ALA A 224 17.20 2.48 7.87
CA ALA A 224 18.25 1.57 7.38
C ALA A 224 19.50 2.35 6.87
N PRO A 225 20.72 1.84 7.03
CA PRO A 225 21.89 2.34 6.32
C PRO A 225 21.82 2.06 4.81
N ASP A 226 22.45 2.88 3.97
CA ASP A 226 22.45 2.71 2.51
C ASP A 226 23.02 1.36 2.07
N SER A 227 24.02 0.83 2.79
CA SER A 227 24.55 -0.52 2.53
C SER A 227 23.51 -1.62 2.71
N THR A 228 22.58 -1.46 3.67
CA THR A 228 21.49 -2.40 3.89
C THR A 228 20.46 -2.29 2.77
N ARG A 229 20.12 -1.07 2.33
CA ARG A 229 19.22 -0.85 1.18
C ARG A 229 19.77 -1.47 -0.11
N LEU A 230 21.05 -1.26 -0.38
CA LEU A 230 21.73 -1.86 -1.52
C LEU A 230 21.77 -3.38 -1.43
N ALA A 231 22.00 -3.96 -0.25
CA ALA A 231 21.98 -5.41 -0.07
C ALA A 231 20.59 -6.02 -0.30
N ILE A 232 19.51 -5.31 0.06
CA ILE A 232 18.14 -5.72 -0.22
C ILE A 232 17.88 -5.69 -1.73
N LEU A 233 18.25 -4.60 -2.38
CA LEU A 233 18.13 -4.44 -3.83
C LEU A 233 18.95 -5.48 -4.60
N ASP A 234 20.21 -5.74 -4.21
CA ASP A 234 21.07 -6.77 -4.81
C ASP A 234 20.39 -8.15 -4.70
N ARG A 235 19.79 -8.47 -3.53
CA ARG A 235 19.04 -9.73 -3.33
C ARG A 235 17.77 -9.78 -4.19
N ALA A 236 17.05 -8.67 -4.32
CA ALA A 236 15.87 -8.59 -5.16
C ALA A 236 16.23 -8.79 -6.65
N GLU A 237 17.35 -8.22 -7.12
CA GLU A 237 17.87 -8.47 -8.48
C GLU A 237 18.15 -9.97 -8.69
N ASP A 238 18.76 -10.65 -7.70
CA ASP A 238 19.06 -12.09 -7.78
C ASP A 238 17.80 -12.98 -7.84
N THR A 239 16.65 -12.50 -7.35
CA THR A 239 15.38 -13.24 -7.33
C THR A 239 14.36 -12.78 -8.38
N GLY A 240 14.67 -11.72 -9.12
CA GLY A 240 13.73 -11.07 -10.03
C GLY A 240 12.63 -10.27 -9.33
N PHE A 241 12.82 -9.93 -8.05
CA PHE A 241 11.96 -9.01 -7.32
C PHE A 241 12.25 -7.56 -7.70
N MET A 242 11.22 -6.75 -7.54
CA MET A 242 11.31 -5.30 -7.54
C MET A 242 11.10 -4.76 -6.12
N VAL A 243 11.70 -3.62 -5.80
CA VAL A 243 11.68 -3.02 -4.45
C VAL A 243 11.08 -1.64 -4.52
N ILE A 244 10.08 -1.38 -3.69
CA ILE A 244 9.60 -0.04 -3.38
C ILE A 244 10.37 0.42 -2.14
N GLY A 245 11.24 1.42 -2.31
CA GLY A 245 12.06 1.96 -1.22
C GLY A 245 11.37 3.12 -0.50
N HIS A 246 11.68 3.35 0.78
CA HIS A 246 11.23 4.55 1.47
C HIS A 246 12.24 5.70 1.36
N VAL A 247 11.77 6.93 1.25
CA VAL A 247 12.62 8.13 1.15
C VAL A 247 12.44 9.00 2.40
N PRO A 248 13.56 9.43 3.05
CA PRO A 248 13.50 10.32 4.19
C PRO A 248 12.82 11.64 3.92
N ASN A 249 12.48 12.33 5.01
CA ASN A 249 12.00 13.70 4.93
C ASN A 249 13.01 14.61 4.19
N VAL A 250 12.53 15.62 3.47
CA VAL A 250 13.39 16.55 2.71
C VAL A 250 13.33 17.98 3.25
N ASP A 251 12.55 18.22 4.30
CA ASP A 251 12.34 19.57 4.85
C ASP A 251 13.53 20.08 5.67
N TYR A 252 14.29 19.17 6.29
CA TYR A 252 15.50 19.51 7.05
C TYR A 252 16.74 19.31 6.19
N GLU A 253 17.72 20.22 6.27
CA GLU A 253 18.94 20.15 5.43
C GLU A 253 19.70 18.82 5.57
N PHE A 254 19.83 18.32 6.81
CA PHE A 254 20.47 17.03 7.08
C PHE A 254 19.73 15.88 6.38
N GLU A 255 18.41 15.80 6.53
CA GLU A 255 17.59 14.75 5.91
C GLU A 255 17.53 14.91 4.38
N ARG A 256 17.52 16.15 3.86
CA ARG A 256 17.62 16.42 2.42
C ARG A 256 18.94 15.91 1.83
N LYS A 257 20.06 16.13 2.53
CA LYS A 257 21.37 15.59 2.11
C LYS A 257 21.36 14.06 2.13
N ARG A 258 20.77 13.46 3.16
CA ARG A 258 20.59 12.01 3.28
C ARG A 258 19.74 11.45 2.14
N ALA A 259 18.56 12.01 1.90
CA ALA A 259 17.65 11.64 0.82
C ALA A 259 18.34 11.77 -0.54
N ARG A 260 19.07 12.86 -0.80
CA ARG A 260 19.86 13.03 -2.03
C ARG A 260 20.84 11.90 -2.25
N ASN A 261 21.65 11.60 -1.23
CA ASN A 261 22.67 10.56 -1.31
C ASN A 261 22.03 9.19 -1.55
N GLN A 262 20.93 8.90 -0.85
CA GLN A 262 20.16 7.69 -1.04
C GLN A 262 19.63 7.58 -2.48
N LEU A 263 18.93 8.60 -3.00
CA LEU A 263 18.42 8.58 -4.37
C LEU A 263 19.54 8.36 -5.40
N LEU A 264 20.67 9.06 -5.25
CA LEU A 264 21.82 8.90 -6.14
C LEU A 264 22.45 7.50 -6.07
N ALA A 265 22.42 6.85 -4.90
CA ALA A 265 22.94 5.50 -4.70
C ALA A 265 22.00 4.42 -5.28
N LEU A 266 20.68 4.61 -5.19
CA LEU A 266 19.70 3.57 -5.51
C LEU A 266 19.14 3.66 -6.94
N LYS A 267 19.04 4.86 -7.55
CA LYS A 267 18.33 5.09 -8.82
C LYS A 267 18.83 4.33 -10.05
N HIS A 268 20.00 3.71 -9.95
CA HIS A 268 20.57 2.91 -11.04
C HIS A 268 20.46 1.40 -10.76
N HIS A 269 19.76 1.02 -9.69
CA HIS A 269 19.58 -0.37 -9.34
C HIS A 269 18.44 -0.99 -10.17
N PRO A 270 18.67 -2.10 -10.89
CA PRO A 270 17.65 -2.69 -11.77
C PRO A 270 16.44 -3.26 -11.02
N ALA A 271 16.59 -3.59 -9.73
CA ALA A 271 15.50 -4.04 -8.89
C ALA A 271 14.73 -2.90 -8.19
N LEU A 272 15.02 -1.63 -8.44
CA LEU A 272 14.25 -0.53 -7.85
C LEU A 272 12.98 -0.30 -8.68
N LEU A 273 11.82 -0.26 -8.02
CA LEU A 273 10.52 -0.02 -8.66
C LEU A 273 10.06 1.43 -8.54
N GLY A 274 10.24 2.01 -7.36
CA GLY A 274 9.58 3.24 -6.96
C GLY A 274 9.89 3.60 -5.52
N TYR A 275 9.29 4.70 -5.08
CA TYR A 275 9.50 5.25 -3.76
C TYR A 275 8.18 5.44 -3.01
N LEU A 276 8.05 4.80 -1.85
CA LEU A 276 7.03 5.17 -0.87
C LEU A 276 7.51 6.43 -0.14
N MET A 277 6.76 7.51 -0.29
CA MET A 277 7.06 8.78 0.36
C MET A 277 6.60 8.78 1.80
N SER A 278 5.33 8.44 2.04
CA SER A 278 4.71 8.46 3.37
C SER A 278 3.66 7.34 3.45
N ASP A 279 3.49 6.82 4.67
CA ASP A 279 2.51 5.80 5.02
C ASP A 279 1.47 6.45 5.94
N GLU A 280 0.21 6.48 5.53
CA GLU A 280 -0.91 7.13 6.23
C GLU A 280 -0.56 8.57 6.67
N ALA A 281 0.00 9.36 5.74
CA ALA A 281 0.48 10.69 6.02
C ALA A 281 -0.61 11.55 6.65
N GLY A 282 -0.31 12.26 7.75
CA GLY A 282 -1.28 13.17 8.34
C GLY A 282 -1.78 14.23 7.35
N HIS A 283 -3.01 14.70 7.52
CA HIS A 283 -3.69 15.45 6.44
C HIS A 283 -3.75 16.97 6.68
N SER A 284 -2.79 17.49 7.45
CA SER A 284 -2.63 18.93 7.60
C SER A 284 -2.09 19.54 6.31
N ALA A 285 -2.40 20.82 6.06
CA ALA A 285 -1.87 21.52 4.89
C ALA A 285 -0.32 21.54 4.87
N GLU A 286 0.30 21.53 6.05
CA GLU A 286 1.75 21.48 6.19
C GLU A 286 2.33 20.12 5.78
N ILE A 287 1.73 19.00 6.23
CA ILE A 287 2.18 17.66 5.86
C ILE A 287 2.00 17.43 4.36
N MET A 288 0.88 17.87 3.78
CA MET A 288 0.69 17.79 2.32
C MET A 288 1.74 18.60 1.55
N ALA A 289 2.09 19.80 2.02
CA ALA A 289 3.11 20.60 1.39
C ALA A 289 4.49 19.94 1.50
N MET A 290 4.76 19.22 2.60
CA MET A 290 5.95 18.39 2.76
C MET A 290 5.97 17.23 1.78
N ASP A 291 4.88 16.49 1.60
CA ASP A 291 4.84 15.36 0.67
C ASP A 291 4.95 15.82 -0.79
N GLN A 292 4.36 16.97 -1.17
CA GLN A 292 4.60 17.58 -2.48
C GLN A 292 6.09 17.90 -2.68
N ARG A 293 6.73 18.55 -1.69
CA ARG A 293 8.18 18.86 -1.77
C ARG A 293 9.02 17.59 -1.86
N ARG A 294 8.62 16.50 -1.18
CA ARG A 294 9.29 15.20 -1.26
C ARG A 294 9.15 14.60 -2.67
N SER A 295 7.97 14.66 -3.26
CA SER A 295 7.74 14.18 -4.63
C SER A 295 8.58 14.95 -5.63
N ASP A 296 8.52 16.29 -5.60
CA ASP A 296 9.31 17.17 -6.48
C ASP A 296 10.81 16.90 -6.34
N PHE A 297 11.29 16.71 -5.10
CA PHE A 297 12.68 16.42 -4.82
C PHE A 297 13.13 15.07 -5.38
N ILE A 298 12.28 14.04 -5.29
CA ILE A 298 12.55 12.72 -5.88
C ILE A 298 12.63 12.86 -7.40
N HIS A 299 11.66 13.50 -8.06
CA HIS A 299 11.67 13.67 -9.52
C HIS A 299 12.87 14.50 -10.03
N GLU A 300 13.35 15.47 -9.25
CA GLU A 300 14.56 16.24 -9.58
C GLU A 300 15.81 15.32 -9.64
N HIS A 301 15.89 14.32 -8.77
CA HIS A 301 17.09 13.49 -8.59
C HIS A 301 17.01 12.11 -9.28
N ASP A 302 15.79 11.59 -9.44
CA ASP A 302 15.45 10.33 -10.08
C ASP A 302 14.09 10.42 -10.79
N PRO A 303 14.05 10.92 -12.04
CA PRO A 303 12.82 11.00 -12.84
C PRO A 303 12.42 9.66 -13.48
N HIS A 304 13.08 8.55 -13.12
CA HIS A 304 12.88 7.25 -13.78
C HIS A 304 12.06 6.27 -12.96
N HIS A 305 11.76 6.58 -11.70
CA HIS A 305 10.98 5.74 -10.80
C HIS A 305 9.79 6.55 -10.27
N PHE A 306 8.69 5.86 -9.98
CA PHE A 306 7.47 6.53 -9.51
C PHE A 306 7.57 6.93 -8.04
N THR A 307 6.83 7.96 -7.66
CA THR A 307 6.50 8.25 -6.26
C THR A 307 5.12 7.71 -5.89
N MET A 308 4.99 7.24 -4.66
CA MET A 308 3.77 6.66 -4.11
C MET A 308 3.55 7.13 -2.68
N LEU A 309 2.30 7.23 -2.28
CA LEU A 309 1.86 7.44 -0.89
C LEU A 309 0.71 6.47 -0.64
N ASN A 310 0.64 5.96 0.58
CA ASN A 310 -0.41 5.05 1.05
C ASN A 310 -1.39 5.77 2.00
N ASP A 311 -2.69 5.67 1.76
CA ASP A 311 -3.72 6.40 2.54
C ASP A 311 -4.98 5.55 2.82
N LEU A 312 -5.43 5.59 4.08
CA LEU A 312 -6.51 4.78 4.62
C LEU A 312 -7.89 5.37 4.35
N TYR A 313 -8.03 6.69 4.40
CA TYR A 313 -9.34 7.31 4.44
C TYR A 313 -9.68 8.05 3.13
N PRO A 314 -10.79 7.68 2.45
CA PRO A 314 -11.25 8.31 1.23
C PRO A 314 -11.41 9.84 1.30
N THR A 315 -11.68 10.38 2.49
CA THR A 315 -11.75 11.83 2.74
C THR A 315 -10.46 12.58 2.41
N TYR A 316 -9.33 11.87 2.37
CA TYR A 316 -8.01 12.44 2.11
C TYR A 316 -7.47 12.11 0.71
N TYR A 317 -8.11 11.19 -0.01
CA TYR A 317 -7.67 10.79 -1.35
C TYR A 317 -7.50 11.96 -2.34
N PRO A 318 -8.41 12.96 -2.43
CA PRO A 318 -8.24 14.09 -3.36
C PRO A 318 -6.96 14.88 -3.12
N ARG A 319 -6.50 14.89 -1.87
CA ARG A 319 -5.33 15.64 -1.41
C ARG A 319 -4.06 14.82 -1.65
N SER A 320 -4.04 13.60 -1.15
CA SER A 320 -2.88 12.71 -1.19
C SER A 320 -2.54 12.25 -2.61
N SER A 321 -3.56 12.03 -3.46
CA SER A 321 -3.36 11.59 -4.84
C SER A 321 -2.81 12.68 -5.78
N ALA A 322 -2.84 13.95 -5.37
CA ALA A 322 -2.50 15.09 -6.25
C ALA A 322 -1.04 15.07 -6.71
N PHE A 323 -0.12 14.59 -5.87
CA PHE A 323 1.32 14.76 -6.04
C PHE A 323 2.13 13.46 -6.14
N VAL A 324 1.45 12.32 -6.27
CA VAL A 324 2.08 11.01 -6.51
C VAL A 324 1.95 10.58 -7.97
N ASP A 325 2.80 9.69 -8.44
CA ASP A 325 2.65 9.04 -9.75
C ASP A 325 1.74 7.82 -9.66
N VAL A 326 1.81 7.08 -8.55
CA VAL A 326 0.97 5.93 -8.19
C VAL A 326 0.26 6.23 -6.89
N PHE A 327 -1.06 6.05 -6.84
CA PHE A 327 -1.80 6.27 -5.61
C PHE A 327 -2.09 4.94 -4.91
N SER A 328 -1.46 4.69 -3.76
CA SER A 328 -1.74 3.50 -2.96
C SER A 328 -2.80 3.82 -1.92
N ILE A 329 -3.71 2.88 -1.72
CA ILE A 329 -4.72 2.95 -0.68
C ILE A 329 -4.72 1.66 0.13
N ASP A 330 -5.08 1.76 1.40
CA ASP A 330 -5.14 0.62 2.29
C ASP A 330 -6.50 0.54 3.02
N PRO A 331 -7.61 0.46 2.28
CA PRO A 331 -8.93 0.41 2.89
C PRO A 331 -9.04 -0.83 3.78
N TYR A 332 -9.28 -0.60 5.06
CA TYR A 332 -9.47 -1.67 6.05
C TYR A 332 -10.91 -1.66 6.59
N PRO A 333 -11.89 -2.27 5.87
CA PRO A 333 -13.31 -2.18 6.23
C PRO A 333 -13.60 -2.53 7.71
N HIS A 334 -12.93 -3.55 8.23
CA HIS A 334 -13.08 -4.02 9.60
C HIS A 334 -12.59 -3.03 10.66
N ILE A 335 -11.59 -2.19 10.37
CA ILE A 335 -11.10 -1.14 11.29
C ILE A 335 -12.10 0.00 11.35
N VAL A 336 -12.66 0.37 10.21
CA VAL A 336 -13.58 1.52 10.08
C VAL A 336 -15.05 1.15 10.24
N GLY A 337 -15.36 -0.11 10.58
CA GLY A 337 -16.72 -0.60 10.77
C GLY A 337 -17.59 -0.56 9.50
N GLN A 338 -16.98 -0.79 8.34
CA GLN A 338 -17.62 -0.75 7.03
C GLN A 338 -17.83 -2.16 6.46
N PRO A 339 -18.84 -2.38 5.59
CA PRO A 339 -19.01 -3.64 4.87
C PRO A 339 -17.83 -3.92 3.94
N PHE A 340 -17.58 -5.18 3.57
CA PHE A 340 -16.47 -5.53 2.65
C PHE A 340 -16.54 -4.84 1.29
N SER A 341 -17.74 -4.52 0.83
CA SER A 341 -17.97 -3.75 -0.39
C SER A 341 -17.33 -2.35 -0.36
N TYR A 342 -16.98 -1.84 0.82
CA TYR A 342 -16.19 -0.62 1.01
C TYR A 342 -14.83 -0.69 0.30
N GLN A 343 -14.21 -1.87 0.22
CA GLN A 343 -12.94 -2.06 -0.48
C GLN A 343 -13.03 -1.59 -1.95
N GLY A 344 -14.06 -2.05 -2.67
CA GLY A 344 -14.30 -1.67 -4.06
C GLY A 344 -14.65 -0.19 -4.19
N SER A 345 -15.55 0.32 -3.33
CA SER A 345 -15.91 1.73 -3.29
C SER A 345 -14.73 2.67 -3.00
N ALA A 346 -13.75 2.23 -2.19
CA ALA A 346 -12.53 2.98 -1.94
C ALA A 346 -11.64 3.05 -3.18
N VAL A 347 -11.48 1.95 -3.93
CA VAL A 347 -10.76 1.94 -5.21
C VAL A 347 -11.44 2.86 -6.23
N ASP A 348 -12.77 2.82 -6.34
CA ASP A 348 -13.51 3.72 -7.22
C ASP A 348 -13.29 5.19 -6.84
N THR A 349 -13.26 5.49 -5.55
CA THR A 349 -13.00 6.84 -5.04
C THR A 349 -11.57 7.28 -5.33
N ALA A 350 -10.59 6.39 -5.15
CA ALA A 350 -9.20 6.65 -5.49
C ALA A 350 -9.04 6.97 -6.98
N TYR A 351 -9.68 6.19 -7.85
CA TYR A 351 -9.69 6.45 -9.30
C TYR A 351 -10.32 7.79 -9.68
N GLN A 352 -11.39 8.19 -9.00
CA GLN A 352 -11.97 9.52 -9.19
C GLN A 352 -10.99 10.63 -8.80
N CYS A 353 -10.28 10.46 -7.67
CA CYS A 353 -9.31 11.42 -7.18
C CYS A 353 -8.12 11.57 -8.13
N VAL A 354 -7.63 10.47 -8.72
CA VAL A 354 -6.59 10.51 -9.76
C VAL A 354 -7.12 10.80 -11.16
N GLN A 355 -8.42 11.08 -11.31
CA GLN A 355 -9.10 11.31 -12.59
C GLN A 355 -8.87 10.19 -13.62
N HIS A 356 -8.72 8.95 -13.16
CA HIS A 356 -8.36 7.78 -13.96
C HIS A 356 -7.05 7.93 -14.76
N LYS A 357 -6.14 8.83 -14.37
CA LYS A 357 -4.86 9.09 -15.07
C LYS A 357 -3.63 8.47 -14.40
N LYS A 358 -3.83 7.86 -13.24
CA LYS A 358 -2.75 7.25 -12.46
C LYS A 358 -3.13 5.84 -12.04
N PRO A 359 -2.16 4.93 -11.91
CA PRO A 359 -2.39 3.62 -11.31
C PRO A 359 -2.82 3.76 -9.84
N VAL A 360 -3.75 2.91 -9.43
CA VAL A 360 -4.15 2.75 -8.03
C VAL A 360 -3.66 1.41 -7.51
N PHE A 361 -2.91 1.40 -6.40
CA PHE A 361 -2.51 0.17 -5.70
C PHE A 361 -3.39 -0.03 -4.47
N VAL A 362 -3.59 -1.30 -4.10
CA VAL A 362 -4.39 -1.68 -2.94
C VAL A 362 -3.54 -2.50 -1.98
N VAL A 363 -3.38 -1.99 -0.77
CA VAL A 363 -2.88 -2.73 0.38
C VAL A 363 -4.06 -3.37 1.07
N ASN A 364 -4.10 -4.70 1.05
CA ASN A 364 -5.12 -5.48 1.71
C ASN A 364 -4.67 -5.83 3.13
N ALA A 365 -5.59 -5.76 4.10
CA ALA A 365 -5.27 -6.20 5.45
C ALA A 365 -4.97 -7.71 5.50
N SER A 366 -3.91 -8.06 6.21
CA SER A 366 -3.50 -9.44 6.46
C SER A 366 -3.28 -9.75 7.95
N TRP A 367 -3.83 -8.93 8.85
CA TRP A 367 -3.73 -9.21 10.28
C TRP A 367 -4.70 -10.34 10.66
N GLY A 368 -4.16 -11.54 10.91
CA GLY A 368 -4.90 -12.57 11.65
C GLY A 368 -5.10 -12.11 13.11
N PRO A 369 -6.20 -12.42 13.81
CA PRO A 369 -7.40 -13.20 13.46
C PRO A 369 -8.56 -12.38 12.87
N ILE A 370 -8.31 -11.14 12.41
CA ILE A 370 -9.41 -10.21 12.14
C ILE A 370 -10.16 -10.56 10.85
N LEU A 371 -9.44 -11.09 9.85
CA LEU A 371 -10.04 -11.53 8.59
C LEU A 371 -9.88 -13.04 8.41
N SER A 372 -10.98 -13.70 8.08
CA SER A 372 -10.94 -15.08 7.60
C SER A 372 -10.19 -15.17 6.26
N PRO A 373 -9.64 -16.34 5.91
CA PRO A 373 -9.05 -16.61 4.59
C PRO A 373 -9.92 -16.16 3.40
N VAL A 374 -11.24 -16.37 3.50
CA VAL A 374 -12.20 -15.97 2.46
C VAL A 374 -12.32 -14.46 2.38
N GLU A 375 -12.46 -13.77 3.52
CA GLU A 375 -12.56 -12.31 3.56
C GLU A 375 -11.30 -11.63 3.04
N ASN A 376 -10.12 -12.18 3.36
CA ASN A 376 -8.85 -11.71 2.80
C ASN A 376 -8.83 -11.85 1.27
N ARG A 377 -9.23 -13.02 0.74
CA ARG A 377 -9.33 -13.26 -0.70
C ARG A 377 -10.37 -12.32 -1.34
N LEU A 378 -11.52 -12.11 -0.70
CA LEU A 378 -12.55 -11.18 -1.16
C LEU A 378 -11.99 -9.75 -1.29
N GLY A 379 -11.32 -9.23 -0.25
CA GLY A 379 -10.74 -7.88 -0.27
C GLY A 379 -9.76 -7.68 -1.44
N VAL A 380 -8.91 -8.66 -1.70
CA VAL A 380 -8.00 -8.63 -2.87
C VAL A 380 -8.77 -8.57 -4.18
N TYR A 381 -9.76 -9.44 -4.37
CA TYR A 381 -10.52 -9.49 -5.62
C TYR A 381 -11.44 -8.29 -5.81
N LEU A 382 -11.97 -7.69 -4.74
CA LEU A 382 -12.67 -6.40 -4.84
C LEU A 382 -11.70 -5.30 -5.31
N GLY A 383 -10.46 -5.30 -4.81
CA GLY A 383 -9.41 -4.42 -5.35
C GLY A 383 -9.22 -4.61 -6.85
N LEU A 384 -9.04 -5.87 -7.29
CA LEU A 384 -8.81 -6.21 -8.70
C LEU A 384 -10.01 -5.92 -9.60
N ILE A 385 -11.23 -6.25 -9.15
CA ILE A 385 -12.48 -6.03 -9.89
C ILE A 385 -12.71 -4.54 -10.14
N HIS A 386 -12.35 -3.70 -9.17
CA HIS A 386 -12.44 -2.24 -9.29
C HIS A 386 -11.19 -1.62 -9.94
N GLY A 387 -10.29 -2.45 -10.48
CA GLY A 387 -9.21 -2.02 -11.38
C GLY A 387 -7.88 -1.73 -10.71
N ALA A 388 -7.61 -2.20 -9.49
CA ALA A 388 -6.29 -2.06 -8.87
C ALA A 388 -5.15 -2.56 -9.79
N LYS A 389 -4.04 -1.82 -9.81
CA LYS A 389 -2.86 -2.04 -10.67
C LYS A 389 -1.66 -2.58 -9.92
N GLY A 390 -1.83 -2.82 -8.63
CA GLY A 390 -0.90 -3.50 -7.74
C GLY A 390 -1.65 -3.95 -6.49
N ILE A 391 -1.28 -5.10 -5.94
CA ILE A 391 -1.86 -5.68 -4.72
C ILE A 391 -0.75 -5.91 -3.71
N SER A 392 -1.00 -5.55 -2.46
CA SER A 392 -0.16 -5.96 -1.36
C SER A 392 -0.93 -6.44 -0.15
N TRP A 393 -0.17 -6.96 0.82
CA TRP A 393 -0.70 -7.30 2.13
C TRP A 393 0.10 -6.60 3.23
N TYR A 394 -0.63 -6.07 4.22
CA TYR A 394 -0.08 -5.49 5.44
C TYR A 394 -0.81 -6.05 6.68
N ALA A 395 -0.14 -6.49 7.73
CA ALA A 395 1.27 -6.78 7.91
C ALA A 395 1.39 -8.28 8.18
N ILE A 396 2.05 -9.03 7.29
CA ILE A 396 2.47 -10.40 7.59
C ILE A 396 3.79 -10.28 8.38
N GLY A 397 3.72 -9.77 9.61
CA GLY A 397 4.88 -9.72 10.49
C GLY A 397 5.12 -11.10 11.10
N VAL A 398 6.29 -11.71 10.86
CA VAL A 398 7.13 -12.70 11.62
C VAL A 398 6.49 -13.73 12.59
N ARG A 399 5.16 -13.79 12.75
CA ARG A 399 4.45 -14.55 13.78
C ARG A 399 3.33 -15.44 13.23
N HIS A 400 3.12 -15.42 11.91
CA HIS A 400 1.95 -16.05 11.27
C HIS A 400 2.30 -16.90 10.05
N GLU A 401 3.56 -17.27 9.84
CA GLU A 401 3.95 -18.16 8.73
C GLU A 401 3.28 -19.54 8.80
N ASP A 402 2.90 -19.98 10.02
CA ASP A 402 2.23 -21.26 10.27
C ASP A 402 0.69 -21.17 10.29
N ASP A 403 0.13 -19.98 10.07
CA ASP A 403 -1.31 -19.77 10.16
C ASP A 403 -1.98 -19.83 8.78
N ASP A 404 -3.18 -20.41 8.74
CA ASP A 404 -4.08 -20.54 7.58
C ASP A 404 -4.25 -19.28 6.75
N HIS A 405 -4.16 -18.13 7.42
CA HIS A 405 -4.25 -16.83 6.79
C HIS A 405 -3.10 -16.60 5.81
N TYR A 406 -1.88 -16.99 6.19
CA TYR A 406 -0.72 -16.91 5.31
C TYR A 406 -0.86 -17.86 4.11
N ALA A 407 -1.29 -19.10 4.33
CA ALA A 407 -1.58 -20.05 3.25
C ALA A 407 -2.61 -19.49 2.25
N SER A 408 -3.66 -18.80 2.75
CA SER A 408 -4.63 -18.10 1.90
C SER A 408 -3.99 -17.02 1.03
N ILE A 409 -3.08 -16.23 1.60
CA ILE A 409 -2.36 -15.17 0.89
C ILE A 409 -1.45 -15.76 -0.18
N LEU A 410 -0.69 -16.80 0.15
CA LEU A 410 0.16 -17.53 -0.79
C LEU A 410 -0.66 -18.11 -1.96
N ARG A 411 -1.83 -18.69 -1.66
CA ARG A 411 -2.76 -19.18 -2.68
C ARG A 411 -3.31 -18.05 -3.54
N CYS A 412 -3.79 -16.97 -2.92
CA CYS A 412 -4.35 -15.82 -3.62
C CYS A 412 -3.31 -15.21 -4.57
N THR A 413 -2.06 -15.09 -4.14
CA THR A 413 -0.94 -14.65 -4.97
C THR A 413 -0.76 -15.50 -6.23
N ARG A 414 -0.82 -16.84 -6.10
CA ARG A 414 -0.76 -17.75 -7.26
C ARG A 414 -1.95 -17.55 -8.21
N GLU A 415 -3.15 -17.33 -7.68
CA GLU A 415 -4.34 -17.01 -8.47
C GLU A 415 -4.14 -15.72 -9.27
N ILE A 416 -3.65 -14.64 -8.64
CA ILE A 416 -3.34 -13.36 -9.29
C ILE A 416 -2.33 -13.56 -10.42
N ARG A 417 -1.23 -14.29 -10.18
CA ARG A 417 -0.22 -14.54 -11.22
C ARG A 417 -0.76 -15.33 -12.40
N ARG A 418 -1.64 -16.30 -12.16
CA ARG A 418 -2.29 -17.08 -13.22
C ARG A 418 -3.18 -16.20 -14.11
N LEU A 419 -3.73 -15.13 -13.54
CA LEU A 419 -4.61 -14.17 -14.22
C LEU A 419 -3.87 -12.94 -14.75
N GLU A 420 -2.54 -12.91 -14.71
CA GLU A 420 -1.73 -11.76 -15.13
C GLU A 420 -2.10 -11.17 -16.52
N PRO A 421 -2.37 -11.97 -17.57
CA PRO A 421 -2.83 -11.43 -18.86
C PRO A 421 -4.17 -10.67 -18.80
N VAL A 422 -5.02 -11.00 -17.83
CA VAL A 422 -6.34 -10.37 -17.62
C VAL A 422 -6.18 -8.97 -17.02
N TRP A 423 -5.18 -8.77 -16.15
CA TRP A 423 -4.96 -7.51 -15.46
C TRP A 423 -4.40 -6.42 -16.38
N PHE A 424 -3.59 -6.83 -17.35
CA PHE A 424 -3.03 -5.93 -18.37
C PHE A 424 -3.99 -5.63 -19.51
N ALA A 425 -5.05 -6.42 -19.65
CA ALA A 425 -6.03 -6.18 -20.69
C ALA A 425 -6.75 -4.84 -20.46
N PRO A 426 -6.98 -4.05 -21.52
CA PRO A 426 -7.72 -2.81 -21.41
C PRO A 426 -9.14 -3.09 -20.90
N ASP A 427 -9.73 -2.10 -20.23
CA ASP A 427 -11.15 -2.17 -19.90
C ASP A 427 -11.99 -2.23 -21.18
N PRO A 428 -13.10 -2.98 -21.19
CA PRO A 428 -14.06 -2.92 -22.26
C PRO A 428 -14.48 -1.47 -22.50
N LYS A 429 -14.51 -1.06 -23.77
CA LYS A 429 -15.08 0.24 -24.12
C LYS A 429 -16.55 0.30 -23.65
N PRO A 430 -17.08 1.48 -23.26
CA PRO A 430 -18.46 1.60 -22.80
C PRO A 430 -19.52 1.13 -23.81
N ASP A 431 -19.20 1.15 -25.09
CA ASP A 431 -20.04 0.68 -26.20
C ASP A 431 -19.79 -0.79 -26.56
N SER A 432 -18.96 -1.50 -25.78
CA SER A 432 -18.64 -2.89 -26.05
C SER A 432 -19.87 -3.79 -25.86
N PRO A 433 -20.19 -4.66 -26.82
CA PRO A 433 -21.28 -5.64 -26.70
C PRO A 433 -21.03 -6.69 -25.60
N LEU A 434 -19.83 -6.70 -25.02
CA LEU A 434 -19.46 -7.52 -23.85
C LEU A 434 -20.38 -7.28 -22.65
N LEU A 435 -20.83 -6.04 -22.48
CA LEU A 435 -21.61 -5.58 -21.35
C LEU A 435 -22.98 -5.17 -21.85
N THR A 436 -23.85 -6.15 -22.09
CA THR A 436 -25.25 -5.83 -22.28
C THR A 436 -25.93 -5.65 -20.93
N HIS A 437 -26.06 -6.65 -20.05
CA HIS A 437 -26.82 -6.46 -18.81
C HIS A 437 -26.42 -7.49 -17.72
N SER A 438 -26.21 -7.05 -16.48
CA SER A 438 -26.24 -7.93 -15.30
C SER A 438 -27.55 -7.69 -14.54
N ARG A 439 -28.30 -8.75 -14.26
CA ARG A 439 -29.49 -8.69 -13.40
C ARG A 439 -29.24 -9.54 -12.18
N ILE A 440 -29.16 -8.92 -11.01
CA ILE A 440 -29.01 -9.66 -9.75
C ILE A 440 -30.40 -10.04 -9.27
N GLU A 441 -30.72 -11.34 -9.28
CA GLU A 441 -31.99 -11.90 -8.80
C GLU A 441 -31.99 -12.06 -7.28
N ASN A 442 -31.57 -11.00 -6.58
CA ASN A 442 -31.81 -10.74 -5.17
C ASN A 442 -31.32 -9.31 -4.90
N PRO A 443 -32.18 -8.29 -4.93
CA PRO A 443 -31.74 -6.89 -4.83
C PRO A 443 -30.98 -6.58 -3.53
N SER A 444 -31.07 -7.47 -2.54
CA SER A 444 -30.40 -7.29 -1.26
C SER A 444 -28.94 -7.76 -1.24
N ALA A 445 -28.45 -8.49 -2.25
CA ALA A 445 -27.08 -8.96 -2.28
C ALA A 445 -26.23 -8.18 -3.29
N ARG A 446 -25.15 -7.54 -2.84
CA ARG A 446 -24.22 -6.84 -3.72
C ARG A 446 -23.23 -7.84 -4.35
N ILE A 447 -23.26 -7.95 -5.68
CA ILE A 447 -22.26 -8.69 -6.47
C ILE A 447 -21.46 -7.69 -7.31
N ASP A 448 -20.18 -7.53 -7.00
CA ASP A 448 -19.29 -6.66 -7.77
C ASP A 448 -18.63 -7.47 -8.89
N VAL A 449 -18.48 -6.87 -10.07
CA VAL A 449 -18.10 -7.59 -11.29
C VAL A 449 -17.12 -6.84 -12.16
N MET A 450 -16.19 -7.57 -12.77
CA MET A 450 -15.29 -7.09 -13.81
C MET A 450 -15.37 -7.99 -15.03
N ILE A 451 -15.38 -7.37 -16.21
CA ILE A 451 -15.32 -8.08 -17.49
C ILE A 451 -14.09 -7.60 -18.26
N LYS A 452 -13.33 -8.54 -18.82
CA LYS A 452 -12.15 -8.26 -19.66
C LYS A 452 -12.19 -9.09 -20.93
N GLU A 453 -11.60 -8.58 -22.00
CA GLU A 453 -11.34 -9.35 -23.22
C GLU A 453 -9.85 -9.63 -23.35
N VAL A 454 -9.49 -10.92 -23.45
CA VAL A 454 -8.10 -11.36 -23.56
C VAL A 454 -8.01 -12.37 -24.69
N ALA A 455 -7.24 -12.06 -25.73
CA ALA A 455 -7.03 -12.95 -26.88
C ALA A 455 -8.35 -13.47 -27.51
N GLY A 456 -9.38 -12.63 -27.59
CA GLY A 456 -10.70 -12.97 -28.15
C GLY A 456 -11.59 -13.81 -27.23
N GLU A 457 -11.24 -13.92 -25.95
CA GLU A 457 -12.04 -14.58 -24.93
C GLU A 457 -12.48 -13.59 -23.86
N VAL A 458 -13.61 -13.86 -23.24
CA VAL A 458 -14.17 -13.01 -22.19
C VAL A 458 -13.88 -13.59 -20.84
N TRP A 459 -13.37 -12.75 -19.96
CA TRP A 459 -13.16 -13.08 -18.58
C TRP A 459 -14.20 -12.34 -17.75
N LEU A 460 -14.99 -13.07 -16.98
CA LEU A 460 -15.90 -12.53 -15.97
C LEU A 460 -15.31 -12.84 -14.60
N LEU A 461 -15.09 -11.81 -13.80
CA LEU A 461 -14.77 -11.93 -12.39
C LEU A 461 -15.97 -11.38 -11.62
N ALA A 462 -16.43 -12.12 -10.62
CA ALA A 462 -17.57 -11.72 -9.82
C ALA A 462 -17.33 -12.08 -8.36
N ALA A 463 -17.62 -11.15 -7.47
CA ALA A 463 -17.43 -11.27 -6.03
C ALA A 463 -18.75 -10.97 -5.31
N ASN A 464 -19.19 -11.89 -4.45
CA ASN A 464 -20.28 -11.64 -3.53
C ASN A 464 -19.77 -10.83 -2.35
N CYS A 465 -20.33 -9.65 -2.10
CA CYS A 465 -19.90 -8.78 -1.01
C CYS A 465 -20.63 -9.08 0.31
N GLU A 466 -21.52 -10.06 0.33
CA GLU A 466 -22.41 -10.33 1.46
C GLU A 466 -21.99 -11.54 2.31
N PRO A 467 -22.29 -11.54 3.62
CA PRO A 467 -22.09 -12.69 4.51
C PRO A 467 -23.11 -13.82 4.30
N ARG A 468 -23.81 -13.85 3.17
CA ARG A 468 -24.80 -14.88 2.82
C ARG A 468 -24.70 -15.27 1.36
N GLN A 469 -25.18 -16.47 1.04
CA GLN A 469 -25.27 -16.95 -0.32
C GLN A 469 -26.10 -15.99 -1.19
N ALA A 470 -25.66 -15.79 -2.42
CA ALA A 470 -26.33 -14.94 -3.40
C ALA A 470 -26.37 -15.64 -4.77
N THR A 471 -27.39 -15.33 -5.58
CA THR A 471 -27.48 -15.78 -6.97
C THR A 471 -27.59 -14.56 -7.86
N ALA A 472 -26.80 -14.54 -8.95
CA ALA A 472 -26.84 -13.48 -9.95
C ALA A 472 -26.95 -14.06 -11.36
N THR A 473 -27.69 -13.35 -12.20
CA THR A 473 -28.01 -13.74 -13.57
C THR A 473 -27.31 -12.80 -14.55
N PHE A 474 -26.48 -13.35 -15.43
CA PHE A 474 -25.65 -12.62 -16.37
C PHE A 474 -26.13 -12.79 -17.81
N SER A 475 -26.32 -11.66 -18.52
CA SER A 475 -26.77 -11.62 -19.90
C SER A 475 -25.77 -10.87 -20.79
N PHE A 476 -25.14 -11.62 -21.70
CA PHE A 476 -24.14 -11.11 -22.64
C PHE A 476 -24.76 -10.82 -24.01
N GLY A 477 -24.15 -9.95 -24.83
CA GLY A 477 -24.75 -9.43 -26.06
C GLY A 477 -24.54 -10.28 -27.31
N TRP A 478 -23.94 -11.46 -27.18
CA TRP A 478 -23.40 -12.26 -28.30
C TRP A 478 -24.36 -13.39 -28.75
N GLY A 479 -23.98 -14.48 -29.43
CA GLY A 479 -24.96 -15.53 -29.83
C GLY A 479 -25.64 -16.29 -28.67
N ASP A 480 -26.66 -17.12 -28.96
CA ASP A 480 -27.51 -17.82 -27.97
C ASP A 480 -26.76 -18.85 -27.09
N GLU A 481 -25.55 -19.25 -27.49
CA GLU A 481 -24.76 -20.29 -26.82
C GLU A 481 -23.35 -19.79 -26.47
N ILE A 482 -22.93 -20.03 -25.23
CA ILE A 482 -21.61 -19.68 -24.71
C ILE A 482 -20.96 -20.94 -24.12
N THR A 483 -19.68 -21.14 -24.40
CA THR A 483 -18.86 -22.09 -23.67
C THR A 483 -18.25 -21.38 -22.46
N ILE A 484 -18.60 -21.84 -21.27
CA ILE A 484 -18.14 -21.27 -20.00
C ILE A 484 -17.21 -22.25 -19.34
N ARG A 485 -16.05 -21.77 -18.91
CA ARG A 485 -15.09 -22.50 -18.10
C ARG A 485 -14.87 -21.74 -16.81
N GLU A 486 -15.27 -22.31 -15.69
CA GLU A 486 -14.90 -21.74 -14.38
C GLU A 486 -13.42 -21.98 -14.13
N VAL A 487 -12.70 -20.88 -13.95
CA VAL A 487 -11.27 -20.84 -13.68
C VAL A 487 -11.10 -20.64 -12.18
N MET A 488 -10.30 -21.49 -11.55
CA MET A 488 -10.12 -21.52 -10.10
C MET A 488 -11.42 -21.67 -9.32
N ALA A 489 -12.22 -22.68 -9.70
CA ALA A 489 -13.45 -22.99 -8.99
C ALA A 489 -13.19 -23.10 -7.48
N GLU A 490 -14.02 -22.43 -6.68
CA GLU A 490 -13.89 -22.50 -5.24
C GLU A 490 -14.01 -23.94 -4.77
N HIS A 491 -13.13 -24.33 -3.85
CA HIS A 491 -13.26 -25.62 -3.20
C HIS A 491 -14.51 -25.53 -2.30
N PRO A 492 -15.51 -26.42 -2.44
CA PRO A 492 -16.77 -26.32 -1.69
C PRO A 492 -16.57 -26.29 -0.17
N GLN A 493 -15.48 -26.88 0.32
CA GLN A 493 -15.15 -26.93 1.75
C GLN A 493 -14.42 -25.69 2.26
N ALA A 494 -14.00 -24.74 1.40
CA ALA A 494 -13.35 -23.49 1.85
C ALA A 494 -14.22 -22.71 2.87
N TRP A 495 -15.53 -22.98 2.84
CA TRP A 495 -16.59 -22.38 3.63
C TRP A 495 -16.88 -23.08 4.95
N SER A 496 -16.67 -24.39 5.01
CA SER A 496 -17.05 -25.22 6.16
C SER A 496 -15.87 -25.56 7.06
N MET A 497 -14.67 -25.13 6.71
CA MET A 497 -13.48 -25.41 7.51
C MET A 497 -13.49 -24.54 8.75
N ASN A 498 -13.48 -25.19 9.90
CA ASN A 498 -13.09 -24.53 11.13
C ASN A 498 -11.62 -24.15 11.02
N ARG A 499 -11.21 -23.15 11.81
CA ARG A 499 -9.82 -22.66 11.93
C ARG A 499 -8.78 -23.75 12.26
N GLN A 500 -9.18 -24.99 12.50
CA GLN A 500 -8.29 -26.12 12.79
C GLN A 500 -8.00 -27.00 11.56
N ASP A 501 -8.80 -26.92 10.48
CA ASP A 501 -8.70 -27.82 9.31
C ASP A 501 -7.79 -27.28 8.19
N PHE A 502 -7.40 -26.01 8.27
CA PHE A 502 -6.72 -25.28 7.20
C PHE A 502 -5.21 -25.54 7.11
N HIS A 503 -4.57 -26.14 8.13
CA HIS A 503 -3.17 -26.61 8.05
C HIS A 503 -2.93 -27.65 6.93
N THR A 504 -4.00 -28.16 6.30
CA THR A 504 -3.93 -29.05 5.13
C THR A 504 -3.86 -28.31 3.79
N MET A 505 -3.90 -26.96 3.77
CA MET A 505 -3.93 -26.17 2.52
C MET A 505 -2.70 -26.35 1.62
N ASP A 506 -1.52 -26.66 2.17
CA ASP A 506 -0.32 -26.96 1.36
C ASP A 506 -0.49 -28.21 0.48
N THR A 507 -1.44 -29.08 0.84
CA THR A 507 -1.78 -30.29 0.08
C THR A 507 -2.98 -30.11 -0.85
N TRP A 508 -3.63 -28.93 -0.84
CA TRP A 508 -4.75 -28.72 -1.73
C TRP A 508 -4.28 -28.68 -3.17
N PRO A 509 -4.91 -29.48 -4.05
CA PRO A 509 -4.60 -29.43 -5.45
C PRO A 509 -4.82 -27.99 -5.94
N PRO A 510 -3.94 -27.47 -6.82
CA PRO A 510 -4.13 -26.15 -7.39
C PRO A 510 -5.55 -26.06 -7.96
N PRO A 511 -6.21 -24.89 -7.88
CA PRO A 511 -7.57 -24.74 -8.36
C PRO A 511 -7.70 -25.28 -9.78
N VAL A 512 -8.42 -26.39 -9.92
CA VAL A 512 -8.59 -27.06 -11.22
C VAL A 512 -9.72 -26.34 -11.94
N ASP A 513 -9.49 -26.01 -13.20
CA ASP A 513 -10.56 -25.46 -14.02
C ASP A 513 -11.64 -26.52 -14.18
N ARG A 514 -12.91 -26.14 -14.05
CA ARG A 514 -13.99 -27.06 -14.39
C ARG A 514 -14.00 -27.32 -15.89
N GLU A 515 -14.53 -28.47 -16.27
CA GLU A 515 -14.75 -28.77 -17.69
C GLU A 515 -15.68 -27.71 -18.29
N PRO A 516 -15.41 -27.26 -19.54
CA PRO A 516 -16.25 -26.27 -20.18
C PRO A 516 -17.69 -26.77 -20.32
N VAL A 517 -18.65 -25.93 -19.95
CA VAL A 517 -20.08 -26.22 -20.09
C VAL A 517 -20.67 -25.30 -21.15
N ARG A 518 -21.49 -25.86 -22.03
CA ARG A 518 -22.36 -25.08 -22.92
C ARG A 518 -23.56 -24.63 -22.13
N ALA A 519 -23.77 -23.32 -22.04
CA ALA A 519 -24.93 -22.74 -21.36
C ALA A 519 -25.78 -21.96 -22.36
N ALA A 520 -27.10 -22.20 -22.30
CA ALA A 520 -28.08 -21.30 -22.86
C ALA A 520 -28.19 -20.05 -21.96
N ARG A 521 -28.69 -18.95 -22.52
CA ARG A 521 -28.84 -17.68 -21.80
C ARG A 521 -30.18 -17.60 -21.06
N PRO A 522 -30.22 -16.83 -19.95
CA PRO A 522 -29.10 -16.17 -19.25
C PRO A 522 -28.29 -17.13 -18.38
N ILE A 523 -27.09 -16.71 -17.92
CA ILE A 523 -26.24 -17.55 -17.07
C ILE A 523 -26.55 -17.23 -15.60
N GLU A 524 -27.12 -18.18 -14.88
CA GLU A 524 -27.35 -18.09 -13.45
C GLU A 524 -26.14 -18.64 -12.68
N LEU A 525 -25.59 -17.82 -11.77
CA LEU A 525 -24.44 -18.17 -10.94
C LEU A 525 -24.80 -18.00 -9.46
N THR A 526 -24.69 -19.08 -8.70
CA THR A 526 -24.71 -19.02 -7.23
C THR A 526 -23.31 -18.76 -6.69
N PHE A 527 -23.23 -17.86 -5.72
CA PHE A 527 -22.05 -17.50 -4.96
C PHE A 527 -22.31 -17.88 -3.51
N THR A 528 -21.33 -18.56 -2.92
CA THR A 528 -21.18 -18.65 -1.47
C THR A 528 -21.15 -17.23 -0.86
N PRO A 529 -21.41 -17.06 0.47
CA PRO A 529 -21.12 -15.77 1.14
C PRO A 529 -19.74 -15.26 0.73
N TYR A 530 -19.39 -13.98 0.66
CA TYR A 530 -18.01 -13.52 0.33
C TYR A 530 -17.25 -14.19 -0.84
N GLY A 531 -17.97 -14.92 -1.71
CA GLY A 531 -17.39 -15.88 -2.64
C GLY A 531 -16.94 -15.17 -3.91
N VAL A 532 -15.81 -15.58 -4.46
CA VAL A 532 -15.26 -15.03 -5.69
C VAL A 532 -15.13 -16.12 -6.74
N ARG A 533 -15.74 -15.87 -7.89
CA ARG A 533 -15.72 -16.78 -9.04
C ARG A 533 -15.14 -16.08 -10.26
N VAL A 534 -14.31 -16.81 -11.00
CA VAL A 534 -13.69 -16.34 -12.24
C VAL A 534 -14.10 -17.29 -13.37
N PHE A 535 -14.55 -16.73 -14.47
CA PHE A 535 -14.99 -17.49 -15.64
C PHE A 535 -14.23 -17.01 -16.86
N ARG A 536 -13.79 -17.97 -17.65
CA ARG A 536 -13.31 -17.78 -19.01
C ARG A 536 -14.40 -18.26 -19.96
N MET A 537 -14.85 -17.39 -20.83
CA MET A 537 -16.01 -17.59 -21.69
C MET A 537 -15.62 -17.39 -23.15
N LYS A 538 -16.15 -18.26 -24.01
CA LYS A 538 -15.96 -18.18 -25.45
C LYS A 538 -17.32 -18.30 -26.15
N PRO A 539 -17.72 -17.32 -26.98
CA PRO A 539 -18.96 -17.42 -27.73
C PRO A 539 -18.86 -18.57 -28.73
N VAL A 540 -19.96 -19.34 -28.86
CA VAL A 540 -20.07 -20.42 -29.83
C VAL A 540 -20.69 -19.84 -31.09
N GLY A 541 -19.90 -19.70 -32.16
CA GLY A 541 -20.37 -19.18 -33.47
C GLY A 541 -19.89 -17.76 -33.80
N LYS A 542 -20.39 -17.20 -34.91
CA LYS A 542 -20.10 -15.81 -35.30
C LYS A 542 -20.94 -14.85 -34.44
N ILE A 543 -20.32 -13.79 -33.95
CA ILE A 543 -21.02 -12.70 -33.25
C ILE A 543 -22.01 -12.09 -34.26
N GLY A 544 -23.30 -12.37 -34.08
CA GLY A 544 -24.37 -11.75 -34.86
C GLY A 544 -24.53 -10.28 -34.48
N PRO A 545 -25.20 -9.46 -35.32
CA PRO A 545 -25.59 -8.10 -34.92
C PRO A 545 -26.41 -8.16 -33.64
N LEU A 546 -26.15 -7.24 -32.70
CA LEU A 546 -26.89 -7.10 -31.44
C LEU A 546 -28.40 -7.13 -31.71
N HIS A 547 -29.10 -8.12 -31.17
CA HIS A 547 -30.55 -8.09 -31.13
C HIS A 547 -31.00 -6.94 -30.23
N GLU A 548 -32.01 -6.18 -30.66
CA GLU A 548 -32.62 -5.15 -29.82
C GLU A 548 -33.08 -5.77 -28.49
N PRO A 549 -32.92 -5.07 -27.34
CA PRO A 549 -33.26 -5.64 -26.04
C PRO A 549 -34.73 -6.05 -25.98
N VAL A 550 -34.98 -7.32 -25.73
CA VAL A 550 -36.33 -7.86 -25.53
C VAL A 550 -36.68 -7.76 -24.03
N GLY A 551 -37.69 -6.97 -23.67
CA GLY A 551 -38.38 -7.10 -22.37
C GLY A 551 -38.32 -5.91 -21.40
N ASP A 552 -39.37 -5.82 -20.59
CA ASP A 552 -39.83 -4.71 -19.76
C ASP A 552 -39.17 -4.61 -18.36
N GLY A 553 -38.57 -3.46 -18.08
CA GLY A 553 -38.85 -2.75 -16.84
C GLY A 553 -38.05 -3.01 -15.56
N THR A 554 -37.15 -3.99 -15.47
CA THR A 554 -36.25 -4.11 -14.28
C THR A 554 -34.80 -4.33 -14.70
N GLN A 555 -34.09 -3.20 -14.89
CA GLN A 555 -32.71 -3.10 -15.35
C GLN A 555 -31.87 -2.46 -14.23
N LEU A 556 -30.85 -3.15 -13.70
CA LEU A 556 -29.89 -2.61 -12.73
C LEU A 556 -28.64 -2.09 -13.47
N ALA A 557 -28.13 -0.95 -13.02
CA ALA A 557 -27.58 0.12 -13.85
C ALA A 557 -26.05 0.33 -13.75
N MET A 558 -25.23 -0.72 -13.72
CA MET A 558 -23.77 -0.51 -13.59
C MET A 558 -23.11 0.14 -14.83
N VAL A 559 -23.67 -0.03 -16.03
CA VAL A 559 -23.11 0.55 -17.27
C VAL A 559 -23.47 2.03 -17.46
N ASN A 560 -24.44 2.57 -16.69
CA ASN A 560 -24.98 3.91 -16.93
C ASN A 560 -24.46 5.01 -15.98
N GLU A 561 -23.89 4.67 -14.82
CA GLU A 561 -23.36 5.67 -13.89
C GLU A 561 -22.26 6.54 -14.53
N SER A 562 -21.35 5.95 -15.31
CA SER A 562 -20.31 6.72 -16.01
C SER A 562 -20.88 7.72 -17.03
N ALA A 563 -21.99 7.39 -17.70
CA ALA A 563 -22.64 8.27 -18.67
C ALA A 563 -23.43 9.37 -17.97
N ILE A 564 -24.14 9.03 -16.88
CA ILE A 564 -24.82 9.99 -16.00
C ILE A 564 -23.81 11.00 -15.45
N ARG A 565 -22.69 10.50 -14.94
CA ARG A 565 -21.64 11.30 -14.31
C ARG A 565 -20.91 12.22 -15.29
N ARG A 566 -20.54 11.74 -16.49
CA ARG A 566 -19.97 12.61 -17.54
C ARG A 566 -20.92 13.71 -17.96
N THR A 567 -22.22 13.40 -18.08
CA THR A 567 -23.24 14.39 -18.43
C THR A 567 -23.43 15.40 -17.30
N ALA A 568 -23.31 14.96 -16.03
CA ALA A 568 -23.31 15.84 -14.87
C ALA A 568 -22.09 16.78 -14.84
N GLU A 569 -20.90 16.27 -15.11
CA GLU A 569 -19.69 17.09 -15.24
C GLU A 569 -19.79 18.08 -16.40
N GLN A 570 -20.37 17.67 -17.53
CA GLN A 570 -20.63 18.57 -18.66
C GLN A 570 -21.62 19.69 -18.29
N ALA A 571 -22.72 19.36 -17.59
CA ALA A 571 -23.68 20.35 -17.11
C ALA A 571 -23.02 21.34 -16.12
N LYS A 572 -22.16 20.83 -15.22
CA LYS A 572 -21.37 21.65 -14.31
C LYS A 572 -20.42 22.59 -15.06
N ALA A 573 -19.67 22.08 -16.03
CA ALA A 573 -18.74 22.88 -16.84
C ALA A 573 -19.46 23.96 -17.65
N LEU A 574 -20.64 23.65 -18.24
CA LEU A 574 -21.47 24.63 -18.94
C LEU A 574 -21.95 25.74 -18.00
N ARG A 575 -22.35 25.40 -16.78
CA ARG A 575 -22.73 26.38 -15.76
C ARG A 575 -21.56 27.27 -15.35
N GLU A 576 -20.38 26.71 -15.11
CA GLU A 576 -19.17 27.47 -14.75
C GLU A 576 -18.77 28.47 -15.87
N GLN A 577 -19.11 28.17 -17.12
CA GLN A 577 -18.98 29.08 -18.26
C GLN A 577 -20.09 30.13 -18.39
N GLY A 578 -21.05 30.19 -17.46
CA GLY A 578 -22.21 31.09 -17.51
C GLY A 578 -23.33 30.65 -18.47
N LYS A 579 -23.30 29.40 -18.98
CA LYS A 579 -24.29 28.87 -19.93
C LYS A 579 -25.37 28.05 -19.23
N LEU A 580 -26.17 28.72 -18.39
CA LEU A 580 -27.18 28.06 -17.55
C LEU A 580 -28.22 27.28 -18.37
N GLU A 581 -28.71 27.83 -19.47
CA GLU A 581 -29.72 27.18 -20.33
C GLU A 581 -29.19 25.91 -21.01
N ASP A 582 -27.91 25.88 -21.39
CA ASP A 582 -27.28 24.69 -21.96
C ASP A 582 -27.05 23.62 -20.89
N ALA A 583 -26.69 24.03 -19.67
CA ALA A 583 -26.61 23.12 -18.52
C ALA A 583 -27.98 22.51 -18.19
N LYS A 584 -29.05 23.32 -18.14
CA LYS A 584 -30.45 22.85 -17.96
C LYS A 584 -30.84 21.85 -19.05
N LYS A 585 -30.62 22.19 -20.33
CA LYS A 585 -30.86 21.25 -21.46
C LYS A 585 -30.09 19.95 -21.35
N THR A 586 -28.85 20.01 -20.85
CA THR A 586 -28.01 18.82 -20.65
C THR A 586 -28.59 17.91 -19.56
N VAL A 587 -29.07 18.48 -18.46
CA VAL A 587 -29.75 17.74 -17.38
C VAL A 587 -31.13 17.24 -17.83
N ASP A 588 -31.89 18.03 -18.58
CA ASP A 588 -33.19 17.62 -19.14
C ASP A 588 -33.03 16.50 -20.16
N ALA A 589 -31.99 16.53 -21.00
CA ALA A 589 -31.68 15.46 -21.93
C ALA A 589 -31.28 14.18 -21.20
N LEU A 590 -30.51 14.30 -20.12
CA LEU A 590 -30.20 13.19 -19.21
C LEU A 590 -31.50 12.62 -18.62
N TRP A 591 -32.37 13.47 -18.08
CA TRP A 591 -33.64 13.08 -17.48
C TRP A 591 -34.59 12.43 -18.48
N SER A 592 -34.75 13.01 -19.67
CA SER A 592 -35.58 12.45 -20.74
C SER A 592 -35.09 11.07 -21.17
N LYS A 593 -33.76 10.87 -21.18
CA LYS A 593 -33.13 9.61 -21.58
C LYS A 593 -33.09 8.56 -20.47
N TYR A 594 -32.97 8.96 -19.21
CA TYR A 594 -32.64 8.06 -18.10
C TYR A 594 -33.53 8.22 -16.86
N GLY A 595 -34.54 9.10 -16.83
CA GLY A 595 -35.17 9.64 -15.62
C GLY A 595 -35.56 8.65 -14.53
N LYS A 596 -36.17 7.51 -14.85
CA LYS A 596 -36.51 6.46 -13.85
C LYS A 596 -35.31 5.59 -13.41
N ARG A 597 -34.12 5.85 -13.92
CA ARG A 597 -32.91 5.00 -13.83
C ARG A 597 -31.68 5.75 -13.28
N VAL A 598 -31.79 7.06 -13.02
CA VAL A 598 -30.72 7.82 -12.36
C VAL A 598 -30.90 7.64 -10.85
N SER A 599 -29.82 7.37 -10.13
CA SER A 599 -29.91 7.28 -8.67
C SER A 599 -30.40 8.62 -8.12
N VAL A 600 -31.22 8.56 -7.09
CA VAL A 600 -31.84 9.75 -6.50
C VAL A 600 -30.78 10.69 -5.91
N ASP A 601 -29.63 10.15 -5.50
CA ASP A 601 -28.50 10.91 -4.97
C ASP A 601 -27.66 11.59 -6.06
N ASP A 602 -27.51 10.96 -7.24
CA ASP A 602 -26.88 11.59 -8.41
C ASP A 602 -27.73 12.77 -8.92
N LEU A 603 -29.05 12.60 -8.89
CA LEU A 603 -30.01 13.67 -9.17
C LEU A 603 -29.89 14.81 -8.18
N SER A 604 -29.83 14.50 -6.88
CA SER A 604 -29.61 15.50 -5.84
C SER A 604 -28.33 16.30 -6.13
N SER A 605 -27.23 15.62 -6.46
CA SER A 605 -25.94 16.26 -6.78
C SER A 605 -26.00 17.13 -8.06
N LEU A 606 -26.75 16.70 -9.07
CA LEU A 606 -27.03 17.47 -10.29
C LEU A 606 -27.87 18.72 -10.02
N MET A 607 -28.88 18.61 -9.17
CA MET A 607 -29.73 19.73 -8.78
C MET A 607 -28.98 20.70 -7.86
N ASP A 608 -28.06 20.21 -7.04
CA ASP A 608 -27.15 21.02 -6.24
C ASP A 608 -26.25 21.89 -7.12
N ILE A 609 -25.76 21.32 -8.21
CA ILE A 609 -25.04 22.06 -9.25
C ILE A 609 -25.94 23.13 -9.87
N LEU A 610 -27.22 22.86 -10.11
CA LEU A 610 -28.16 23.84 -10.68
C LEU A 610 -28.67 24.89 -9.66
N GLY A 611 -28.77 24.55 -8.38
CA GLY A 611 -29.48 25.31 -7.35
C GLY A 611 -28.68 26.39 -6.62
N GLN A 612 -27.34 26.41 -6.70
CA GLN A 612 -26.51 27.34 -5.90
C GLN A 612 -26.72 28.86 -6.16
N LYS A 613 -27.63 29.27 -7.06
CA LYS A 613 -28.05 30.66 -7.31
C LYS A 613 -29.51 30.80 -7.78
N ALA A 614 -30.34 29.78 -7.55
CA ALA A 614 -31.72 29.73 -8.02
C ALA A 614 -32.65 30.50 -7.06
N SER A 615 -33.71 31.13 -7.57
CA SER A 615 -34.75 31.72 -6.70
C SER A 615 -35.51 30.62 -5.94
N ALA A 616 -36.24 30.97 -4.89
CA ALA A 616 -37.07 30.01 -4.17
C ALA A 616 -38.12 29.38 -5.10
N ASP A 617 -38.62 30.09 -6.11
CA ASP A 617 -39.54 29.53 -7.12
C ASP A 617 -38.89 28.47 -8.00
N GLU A 618 -37.62 28.68 -8.42
CA GLU A 618 -36.88 27.68 -9.20
C GLU A 618 -36.55 26.45 -8.33
N ILE A 619 -36.09 26.65 -7.09
CA ILE A 619 -35.82 25.56 -6.14
C ILE A 619 -37.11 24.78 -5.83
N LEU A 620 -38.24 25.47 -5.66
CA LEU A 620 -39.53 24.88 -5.40
C LEU A 620 -40.05 24.08 -6.61
N ALA A 621 -39.89 24.59 -7.83
CA ALA A 621 -40.29 23.87 -9.03
C ALA A 621 -39.46 22.58 -9.22
N ASP A 622 -38.17 22.67 -8.96
CA ASP A 622 -37.20 21.61 -9.18
C ASP A 622 -37.25 20.53 -8.09
N TYR A 623 -36.98 20.91 -6.85
CA TYR A 623 -36.98 20.00 -5.71
C TYR A 623 -38.40 19.64 -5.25
N GLY A 624 -39.38 20.53 -5.42
CA GLY A 624 -40.76 20.24 -5.05
C GLY A 624 -41.38 19.15 -5.93
N ARG A 625 -41.10 19.18 -7.24
CA ARG A 625 -41.49 18.08 -8.14
C ARG A 625 -40.84 16.76 -7.74
N LEU A 626 -39.53 16.74 -7.46
CA LEU A 626 -38.84 15.52 -7.02
C LEU A 626 -39.39 15.00 -5.68
N ALA A 627 -39.66 15.90 -4.74
CA ALA A 627 -40.23 15.55 -3.45
C ALA A 627 -41.66 15.00 -3.57
N ASP A 628 -42.46 15.52 -4.51
CA ASP A 628 -43.82 15.03 -4.76
C ASP A 628 -43.81 13.70 -5.55
N GLU A 629 -42.88 13.53 -6.50
CA GLU A 629 -42.77 12.32 -7.33
C GLU A 629 -42.08 11.14 -6.63
N HIS A 630 -41.20 11.42 -5.65
CA HIS A 630 -40.38 10.41 -4.96
C HIS A 630 -40.35 10.59 -3.43
N PRO A 631 -41.50 10.51 -2.74
CA PRO A 631 -41.57 10.64 -1.28
C PRO A 631 -40.78 9.56 -0.51
N GLU A 632 -40.50 8.43 -1.15
CA GLU A 632 -39.75 7.29 -0.59
C GLU A 632 -38.22 7.48 -0.62
N ALA A 633 -37.70 8.51 -1.29
CA ALA A 633 -36.27 8.70 -1.47
C ALA A 633 -35.53 8.97 -0.16
N GLU A 634 -34.36 8.37 0.02
CA GLU A 634 -33.52 8.61 1.20
C GLU A 634 -33.02 10.07 1.27
N SER A 635 -32.82 10.71 0.12
CA SER A 635 -32.48 12.13 -0.01
C SER A 635 -33.66 13.09 0.13
N TRP A 636 -34.89 12.59 0.24
CA TRP A 636 -36.10 13.42 0.36
C TRP A 636 -36.04 14.47 1.50
N PRO A 637 -35.54 14.15 2.71
CA PRO A 637 -35.38 15.16 3.77
C PRO A 637 -34.43 16.30 3.39
N LYS A 638 -33.38 16.01 2.61
CA LYS A 638 -32.42 17.03 2.14
C LYS A 638 -33.08 17.99 1.14
N TRP A 639 -33.94 17.47 0.28
CA TRP A 639 -34.69 18.28 -0.69
C TRP A 639 -35.66 19.21 0.00
N VAL A 640 -36.46 18.69 0.94
CA VAL A 640 -37.40 19.50 1.72
C VAL A 640 -36.66 20.56 2.53
N TYR A 641 -35.50 20.22 3.12
CA TYR A 641 -34.66 21.19 3.81
C TYR A 641 -34.21 22.33 2.89
N LYS A 642 -33.82 22.04 1.64
CA LYS A 642 -33.42 23.08 0.66
C LYS A 642 -34.58 23.97 0.25
N ILE A 643 -35.75 23.40 -0.01
CA ILE A 643 -36.97 24.15 -0.31
C ILE A 643 -37.30 25.11 0.83
N VAL A 644 -37.31 24.59 2.07
CA VAL A 644 -37.60 25.38 3.28
C VAL A 644 -36.57 26.48 3.49
N SER A 645 -35.28 26.18 3.35
CA SER A 645 -34.21 27.18 3.49
C SER A 645 -34.37 28.32 2.47
N ALA A 646 -34.64 27.99 1.21
CA ALA A 646 -34.84 28.99 0.15
C ALA A 646 -36.09 29.85 0.39
N LEU A 647 -37.22 29.24 0.79
CA LEU A 647 -38.44 29.95 1.13
C LEU A 647 -38.26 30.88 2.33
N HIS A 648 -37.45 30.49 3.32
CA HIS A 648 -37.10 31.36 4.45
C HIS A 648 -36.25 32.56 4.03
N GLU A 649 -35.25 32.37 3.17
CA GLU A 649 -34.41 33.46 2.66
C GLU A 649 -35.23 34.53 1.91
N GLU A 650 -36.27 34.10 1.19
CA GLU A 650 -37.21 35.01 0.50
C GLU A 650 -38.40 35.47 1.37
N LYS A 651 -38.38 35.18 2.68
CA LYS A 651 -39.42 35.56 3.65
C LYS A 651 -40.82 34.99 3.36
N ARG A 652 -40.89 33.81 2.73
CA ARG A 652 -42.12 33.06 2.42
C ARG A 652 -42.44 32.01 3.49
N ALA A 653 -42.51 32.44 4.74
CA ALA A 653 -42.64 31.55 5.91
C ALA A 653 -43.85 30.60 5.85
N GLN A 654 -45.01 31.07 5.36
CA GLN A 654 -46.21 30.24 5.26
C GLN A 654 -46.04 29.04 4.31
N GLU A 655 -45.27 29.19 3.24
CA GLU A 655 -45.01 28.10 2.30
C GLU A 655 -43.94 27.16 2.86
N ALA A 656 -42.94 27.69 3.56
CA ALA A 656 -41.95 26.89 4.29
C ALA A 656 -42.63 25.99 5.33
N ASP A 657 -43.61 26.52 6.07
CA ASP A 657 -44.39 25.77 7.07
C ASP A 657 -45.14 24.58 6.45
N VAL A 658 -45.68 24.73 5.22
CA VAL A 658 -46.35 23.64 4.49
C VAL A 658 -45.39 22.51 4.17
N TRP A 659 -44.18 22.83 3.69
CA TRP A 659 -43.16 21.83 3.38
C TRP A 659 -42.59 21.17 4.64
N MET A 660 -42.44 21.91 5.72
CA MET A 660 -42.04 21.36 7.02
C MET A 660 -43.11 20.40 7.58
N ALA A 661 -44.39 20.74 7.46
CA ALA A 661 -45.48 19.85 7.85
C ALA A 661 -45.45 18.54 7.04
N ARG A 662 -45.17 18.61 5.73
CA ARG A 662 -44.97 17.42 4.89
C ARG A 662 -43.79 16.57 5.37
N LEU A 663 -42.66 17.20 5.71
CA LEU A 663 -41.46 16.50 6.24
C LEU A 663 -41.81 15.66 7.46
N ILE A 664 -42.48 16.28 8.43
CA ILE A 664 -42.89 15.65 9.69
C ILE A 664 -43.90 14.52 9.45
N GLN A 665 -44.81 14.68 8.49
CA GLN A 665 -45.81 13.66 8.17
C GLN A 665 -45.18 12.41 7.52
N HIS A 666 -44.16 12.58 6.67
CA HIS A 666 -43.51 11.47 5.95
C HIS A 666 -42.40 10.78 6.75
N ARG A 667 -41.74 11.47 7.68
CA ARG A 667 -40.68 10.92 8.52
C ARG A 667 -40.95 11.26 9.99
N PRO A 668 -41.81 10.48 10.68
CA PRO A 668 -42.19 10.74 12.06
C PRO A 668 -41.12 10.34 13.09
N ASP A 669 -39.92 9.95 12.65
CA ASP A 669 -38.83 9.57 13.54
C ASP A 669 -38.34 10.78 14.36
N SER A 670 -38.02 10.52 15.63
CA SER A 670 -37.81 11.56 16.64
C SER A 670 -36.64 12.50 16.33
N LEU A 671 -35.64 12.02 15.59
CA LEU A 671 -34.45 12.80 15.23
C LEU A 671 -34.76 13.90 14.20
N TRP A 672 -35.54 13.59 13.16
CA TRP A 672 -35.90 14.56 12.13
C TRP A 672 -36.95 15.54 12.62
N ARG A 673 -37.89 15.07 13.46
CA ARG A 673 -38.86 15.94 14.11
C ARG A 673 -38.18 17.02 14.97
N ALA A 674 -37.18 16.65 15.78
CA ALA A 674 -36.44 17.61 16.61
C ALA A 674 -35.70 18.66 15.76
N ASN A 675 -35.07 18.23 14.66
CA ASN A 675 -34.38 19.14 13.72
C ASN A 675 -35.36 20.04 12.96
N ALA A 676 -36.51 19.51 12.58
CA ALA A 676 -37.57 20.23 11.93
C ALA A 676 -38.19 21.32 12.82
N GLU A 677 -38.48 20.97 14.07
CA GLU A 677 -39.02 21.89 15.08
C GLU A 677 -38.02 23.01 15.43
N ALA A 678 -36.70 22.73 15.41
CA ALA A 678 -35.66 23.71 15.66
C ALA A 678 -35.52 24.80 14.56
N LEU A 679 -35.88 24.48 13.31
CA LEU A 679 -35.86 25.44 12.19
C LEU A 679 -37.04 26.41 12.23
N VAL A 680 -38.21 25.91 12.64
CA VAL A 680 -39.45 26.70 12.71
C VAL A 680 -39.47 27.63 13.92
N ASN A 681 -38.78 27.26 15.01
CA ASN A 681 -38.73 28.07 16.22
C ASN A 681 -37.30 28.26 16.76
N PRO A 682 -36.54 29.25 16.25
CA PRO A 682 -35.16 29.49 16.70
C PRO A 682 -35.01 29.81 18.20
N ALA A 683 -36.11 30.15 18.89
CA ALA A 683 -36.11 30.45 20.31
C ALA A 683 -36.02 29.19 21.20
N SER A 684 -36.47 28.02 20.73
CA SER A 684 -36.35 26.76 21.49
C SER A 684 -34.95 26.13 21.43
N ALA A 685 -34.12 26.53 20.48
CA ALA A 685 -32.74 26.02 20.31
C ALA A 685 -31.70 26.61 21.29
N ARG A 686 -32.09 27.52 22.18
CA ARG A 686 -31.15 28.19 23.12
C ARG A 686 -30.78 27.36 24.33
N GLU A 687 -31.45 26.24 24.59
CA GLU A 687 -31.03 25.27 25.61
C GLU A 687 -30.34 24.06 24.93
N GLY A 688 -29.04 24.23 24.60
CA GLY A 688 -28.11 23.08 24.61
C GLY A 688 -27.44 22.61 23.32
N HIS A 689 -27.73 23.12 22.12
CA HIS A 689 -27.10 22.60 20.89
C HIS A 689 -26.40 23.66 20.02
N LYS A 690 -25.14 23.38 19.66
CA LYS A 690 -24.30 24.21 18.75
C LYS A 690 -24.68 23.96 17.28
N PRO A 691 -24.55 24.95 16.38
CA PRO A 691 -24.79 24.78 14.95
C PRO A 691 -23.81 23.77 14.31
N TRP A 692 -24.29 23.11 13.26
CA TRP A 692 -23.77 21.87 12.67
C TRP A 692 -22.35 21.95 12.06
N THR A 693 -21.71 23.12 12.01
CA THR A 693 -20.40 23.27 11.36
C THR A 693 -19.21 22.75 12.20
N GLN A 694 -19.43 22.24 13.42
CA GLN A 694 -18.34 21.73 14.29
C GLN A 694 -18.65 20.46 15.09
N ALA A 695 -19.72 19.71 14.80
CA ALA A 695 -20.13 18.56 15.61
C ALA A 695 -19.91 17.20 14.91
N THR A 696 -18.66 16.81 14.69
CA THR A 696 -18.28 15.42 14.38
C THR A 696 -17.33 14.89 15.46
N ARG A 697 -17.82 14.84 16.70
CA ARG A 697 -17.37 13.90 17.72
C ARG A 697 -18.39 13.90 18.85
N ILE A 698 -19.28 12.92 18.86
CA ILE A 698 -20.04 12.55 20.04
C ILE A 698 -19.74 11.07 20.27
N ASP A 699 -19.02 10.81 21.36
CA ASP A 699 -18.81 9.48 21.93
C ASP A 699 -20.17 8.86 22.25
N THR A 700 -20.52 7.77 21.56
CA THR A 700 -21.62 6.91 21.98
C THR A 700 -21.12 5.95 23.06
N LYS A 701 -21.24 6.33 24.34
CA LYS A 701 -21.35 5.34 25.41
C LYS A 701 -22.83 5.00 25.62
N PRO A 702 -23.24 3.72 25.59
CA PRO A 702 -24.58 3.35 26.00
C PRO A 702 -24.73 3.54 27.51
N VAL A 703 -25.79 4.24 27.91
CA VAL A 703 -26.28 4.21 29.29
C VAL A 703 -26.92 2.85 29.50
N ILE A 704 -26.25 1.99 30.27
CA ILE A 704 -26.84 0.76 30.81
C ILE A 704 -27.06 1.04 32.29
N ASP A 705 -28.34 1.20 32.67
CA ASP A 705 -28.77 1.12 34.06
C ASP A 705 -28.63 -0.34 34.51
N GLY A 706 -27.83 -0.58 35.54
CA GLY A 706 -27.71 -1.88 36.18
C GLY A 706 -26.43 -2.00 36.99
N GLU A 707 -26.57 -1.93 38.31
CA GLU A 707 -25.54 -2.28 39.29
C GLU A 707 -24.92 -3.65 38.94
N LEU A 708 -23.59 -3.73 38.91
CA LEU A 708 -22.83 -4.85 39.46
C LEU A 708 -21.34 -4.50 39.59
N THR A 709 -20.78 -5.08 40.64
CA THR A 709 -19.53 -4.81 41.33
C THR A 709 -18.31 -5.49 40.71
N GLU A 710 -17.16 -4.83 40.90
CA GLU A 710 -15.75 -5.28 40.80
C GLU A 710 -15.01 -5.26 39.44
N PRO A 711 -13.72 -4.85 39.44
CA PRO A 711 -12.94 -4.67 38.22
C PRO A 711 -12.16 -5.92 37.82
N PHE A 712 -12.12 -6.22 36.53
CA PHE A 712 -11.12 -7.10 35.93
C PHE A 712 -10.50 -6.40 34.72
N TRP A 713 -9.24 -5.99 34.93
CA TRP A 713 -8.15 -5.59 34.02
C TRP A 713 -8.40 -4.51 32.96
#